data_AF-A0AB34DEB1-F1
#
_entry.id   AF-A0AB34DEB1-F1
#
_cell.length_a   1.000
_cell.length_b   1.000
_cell.length_c   1.000
_cell.angle_alpha   90.00
_cell.angle_beta   90.00
_cell.angle_gamma   90.00
#
_symmetry.space_group_name_H-M   'P 1'
#
loop_
_entity.id
_entity.type
_entity.pdbx_description
1 polymer ?
#
loop_
_entity_poly.entity_id
_entity_poly.type
_entity_poly.pdbx_seq_one_letter_code
_entity_poly.pdbx_strand_id
1 'polypeptide(L)'
;MEKKVSAIPQPKTYGPLGNLPLIDKDKPTLSFIKIAEEYGPIFQIQTLSDTIIVVSGHELVAEVCDETRFDKSIEGALAKVRAFAGDGLFTSETHEPNWKKAHNILMPTFSQRAMKDYHAMMVDIAVQLVQKWARLNPNENVDVPEDMTRLTLDTIGLCGFNYRFNSFYRETPHPFITSMTRALDEAMHQLQRLDIEDKLMWRTKRQFQHDIQSMFSLVDNIIAERKSSGDQEENDLLSRMLNVKDPETGEKLDDENIRFQIITFLIAGHETTSGLLSFAIYFLLKNPDKLKKAYEEVDRVLTDPTPTYEQVMKLKYIRMILNESLRLWPTAPAFSLYAKEDTVIGGKYPIKKGKDRISVLIPQLHRDKDAWGDKVEEFQPERFEEHDKVPHHAYKPFGNGQRACIGMQFALHEATLVMGMLLQHFELIDYQNYQLDVKQTLTLKPGDFKIRILPRKQTISHPTVLAPTEGKLKNDEIKQHVQKTPSIIGADNLSLLVLYGSDTGVAEGIARELADTASLEGVQTEVVALNDRIGSLPKEGAVLIVTSSYNGKPPSNAGQFVQWLEELKPDELKGVQYAVFGCGDHNWASTYQRIPRYIDEQMAQKGATRFSKRGEADASGDFEEQLEQWKQNMWSDAMKAFGLELNKNMEKERSTLSLQFVSRLGGSPLARTYEAVYASILENRELQSSSSDRSTRHIEVSLPEGATYKEGDHLGVLPVNSEKNINRILKRFGLNGKDQVILSASGRSINHIPLDSPVSLLDLLSYSVEVQEAATRAQIREMVTFTACPPHKKELEALLEEGVYHEQILKKRISMLDLLEKYEACEIRFERFLELLPALKPRYYSISSSPLVAHNRLSITVGVVNAPAWSGEGTYEGVASNYLAQRHNKDEIICFIRTPQSNFELPKNPETPIIMVGPGTGIAPFRGFLQARRVQKQKGMNLGQAHLYFGCRHPEKDYLYRTELENDERDGLISLHTAFSRLEGHPKTYVQHLIKQDRINLISLLDNGAHLYICGDGSKMAPDVEDTLCQAYQEIHEVSEQEARNWLDRVQDEGRYGKDVWAGI
;
A
#
# COMPACT_ATOMS: atom_id res chain seq x y z
N MET A 1 -27.20 -42.24 -26.61
CA MET A 1 -28.43 -41.47 -26.36
C MET A 1 -28.17 -40.04 -26.82
N GLU A 2 -28.69 -39.65 -27.98
CA GLU A 2 -28.62 -38.26 -28.45
C GLU A 2 -29.41 -37.38 -27.47
N LYS A 3 -28.74 -36.42 -26.82
CA LYS A 3 -29.39 -35.48 -25.90
C LYS A 3 -30.36 -34.61 -26.70
N LYS A 4 -31.65 -34.70 -26.39
CA LYS A 4 -32.75 -33.99 -27.09
C LYS A 4 -32.66 -32.49 -26.78
N VAL A 5 -32.26 -31.70 -27.77
CA VAL A 5 -32.21 -30.22 -27.69
C VAL A 5 -33.63 -29.69 -27.46
N SER A 6 -33.80 -28.77 -26.50
CA SER A 6 -35.09 -28.17 -26.13
C SER A 6 -35.11 -26.67 -26.44
N ALA A 7 -36.26 -26.15 -26.86
CA ALA A 7 -36.44 -24.71 -27.04
C ALA A 7 -36.40 -23.97 -25.70
N ILE A 8 -35.85 -22.76 -25.68
CA ILE A 8 -35.85 -21.89 -24.50
C ILE A 8 -37.30 -21.40 -24.26
N PRO A 9 -37.82 -21.46 -23.02
CA PRO A 9 -39.15 -20.94 -22.70
C PRO A 9 -39.30 -19.47 -23.09
N GLN A 10 -40.44 -19.09 -23.70
CA GLN A 10 -40.68 -17.72 -24.12
C GLN A 10 -42.06 -17.25 -23.63
N PRO A 11 -42.16 -16.05 -23.02
CA PRO A 11 -43.43 -15.45 -22.69
C PRO A 11 -44.23 -15.08 -23.95
N LYS A 12 -45.55 -14.94 -23.77
CA LYS A 12 -46.45 -14.56 -24.88
C LYS A 12 -45.96 -13.28 -25.57
N THR A 13 -45.85 -13.34 -26.90
CA THR A 13 -45.47 -12.20 -27.75
C THR A 13 -46.70 -11.46 -28.28
N TYR A 14 -46.54 -10.17 -28.57
CA TYR A 14 -47.58 -9.24 -29.00
C TYR A 14 -47.26 -8.66 -30.39
N GLY A 15 -47.28 -9.54 -31.39
CA GLY A 15 -47.00 -9.16 -32.79
C GLY A 15 -45.62 -8.52 -32.95
N PRO A 16 -45.48 -7.38 -33.66
CA PRO A 16 -44.18 -6.74 -33.86
C PRO A 16 -43.55 -6.25 -32.55
N LEU A 17 -44.35 -5.91 -31.52
CA LEU A 17 -43.83 -5.44 -30.23
C LEU A 17 -43.13 -6.54 -29.42
N GLY A 18 -43.22 -7.81 -29.82
CA GLY A 18 -42.62 -8.92 -29.10
C GLY A 18 -43.12 -8.98 -27.66
N ASN A 19 -42.20 -8.99 -26.69
CA ASN A 19 -42.49 -9.02 -25.26
C ASN A 19 -42.48 -7.62 -24.60
N LEU A 20 -42.28 -6.53 -25.35
CA LEU A 20 -42.24 -5.17 -24.80
C LEU A 20 -43.45 -4.83 -23.89
N PRO A 21 -44.70 -5.23 -24.20
CA PRO A 21 -45.84 -4.93 -23.32
C PRO A 21 -45.81 -5.62 -21.95
N LEU A 22 -44.92 -6.59 -21.73
CA LEU A 22 -44.72 -7.26 -20.44
C LEU A 22 -43.68 -6.55 -19.56
N ILE A 23 -42.95 -5.59 -20.12
CA ILE A 23 -41.82 -4.91 -19.47
C ILE A 23 -42.29 -3.52 -19.05
N ASP A 24 -42.33 -3.28 -17.74
CA ASP A 24 -42.56 -1.95 -17.18
C ASP A 24 -41.39 -1.05 -17.54
N LYS A 25 -41.70 0.11 -18.12
CA LYS A 25 -40.71 1.08 -18.58
C LYS A 25 -39.83 1.62 -17.45
N ASP A 26 -40.44 1.91 -16.31
CA ASP A 26 -39.79 2.49 -15.14
C ASP A 26 -39.23 1.40 -14.21
N LYS A 27 -39.71 0.15 -14.35
CA LYS A 27 -39.34 -0.98 -13.49
C LYS A 27 -38.95 -2.27 -14.25
N PRO A 28 -38.06 -2.23 -15.25
CA PRO A 28 -37.79 -3.36 -16.14
C PRO A 28 -37.24 -4.61 -15.44
N THR A 29 -36.37 -4.44 -14.45
CA THR A 29 -35.79 -5.56 -13.67
C THR A 29 -36.88 -6.31 -12.90
N LEU A 30 -37.85 -5.59 -12.33
CA LEU A 30 -38.98 -6.20 -11.61
C LEU A 30 -39.91 -6.96 -12.55
N SER A 31 -40.09 -6.50 -13.79
CA SER A 31 -40.76 -7.29 -14.82
C SER A 31 -40.02 -8.59 -15.12
N PHE A 32 -38.69 -8.56 -15.26
CA PHE A 32 -37.91 -9.78 -15.49
C PHE A 32 -37.92 -10.74 -14.31
N ILE A 33 -37.92 -10.23 -13.07
CA ILE A 33 -38.10 -11.02 -11.84
C ILE A 33 -39.43 -11.80 -11.90
N LYS A 34 -40.55 -11.12 -12.20
CA LYS A 34 -41.87 -11.77 -12.31
C LYS A 34 -41.93 -12.81 -13.42
N ILE A 35 -41.29 -12.53 -14.56
CA ILE A 35 -41.24 -13.47 -15.68
C ILE A 35 -40.40 -14.70 -15.31
N ALA A 36 -39.28 -14.52 -14.59
CA ALA A 36 -38.47 -15.63 -14.11
C ALA A 36 -39.23 -16.53 -13.14
N GLU A 37 -40.08 -15.97 -12.27
CA GLU A 37 -40.94 -16.74 -11.35
C GLU A 37 -41.96 -17.60 -12.10
N GLU A 38 -42.46 -17.15 -13.25
CA GLU A 38 -43.45 -17.87 -14.06
C GLU A 38 -42.80 -18.91 -14.99
N TYR A 39 -41.69 -18.56 -15.65
CA TYR A 39 -41.07 -19.37 -16.70
C TYR A 39 -39.83 -20.18 -16.25
N GLY A 40 -39.34 -19.91 -15.04
CA GLY A 40 -38.19 -20.59 -14.45
C GLY A 40 -36.83 -19.93 -14.73
N PRO A 41 -35.72 -20.64 -14.46
CA PRO A 41 -34.37 -20.05 -14.37
C PRO A 41 -33.77 -19.61 -15.72
N ILE A 42 -34.47 -19.84 -16.83
CA ILE A 42 -34.08 -19.41 -18.18
C ILE A 42 -35.32 -19.13 -19.02
N PHE A 43 -35.34 -17.96 -19.68
CA PHE A 43 -36.39 -17.60 -20.63
C PHE A 43 -35.85 -16.65 -21.70
N GLN A 44 -36.57 -16.54 -22.80
CA GLN A 44 -36.24 -15.67 -23.91
C GLN A 44 -37.19 -14.47 -23.95
N ILE A 45 -36.65 -13.29 -24.20
CA ILE A 45 -37.36 -12.05 -24.45
C ILE A 45 -37.06 -11.60 -25.87
N GLN A 46 -38.10 -11.36 -26.65
CA GLN A 46 -37.99 -10.81 -27.99
C GLN A 46 -38.47 -9.37 -27.96
N THR A 47 -37.61 -8.46 -28.39
CA THR A 47 -37.97 -7.06 -28.69
C THR A 47 -38.00 -6.88 -30.20
N LEU A 48 -38.32 -5.67 -30.67
CA LEU A 48 -38.34 -5.35 -32.11
C LEU A 48 -36.98 -5.54 -32.79
N SER A 49 -35.89 -5.23 -32.08
CA SER A 49 -34.53 -5.20 -32.61
C SER A 49 -33.69 -6.39 -32.18
N ASP A 50 -33.98 -6.99 -31.03
CA ASP A 50 -33.09 -7.97 -30.40
C ASP A 50 -33.83 -9.11 -29.70
N THR A 51 -33.16 -10.25 -29.60
CA THR A 51 -33.53 -11.37 -28.72
C THR A 51 -32.55 -11.45 -27.56
N ILE A 52 -33.08 -11.48 -26.34
CA ILE A 52 -32.31 -11.57 -25.10
C ILE A 52 -32.71 -12.84 -24.39
N ILE A 53 -31.75 -13.69 -24.07
CA ILE A 53 -31.93 -14.86 -23.22
C ILE A 53 -31.59 -14.44 -21.80
N VAL A 54 -32.56 -14.50 -20.90
CA VAL A 54 -32.34 -14.19 -19.49
C VAL A 54 -32.06 -15.48 -18.74
N VAL A 55 -31.00 -15.49 -17.92
CA VAL A 55 -30.58 -16.64 -17.11
C VAL A 55 -30.48 -16.19 -15.65
N SER A 56 -31.01 -17.00 -14.74
CA SER A 56 -30.97 -16.74 -13.29
C SER A 56 -30.69 -17.98 -12.44
N GLY A 57 -30.78 -19.20 -12.94
CA GLY A 57 -30.44 -20.39 -12.15
C GLY A 57 -28.92 -20.58 -12.00
N HIS A 58 -28.46 -20.89 -10.79
CA HIS A 58 -27.03 -20.93 -10.47
C HIS A 58 -26.21 -21.93 -11.30
N GLU A 59 -26.78 -23.10 -11.67
CA GLU A 59 -26.12 -24.07 -12.54
C GLU A 59 -25.90 -23.52 -13.97
N LEU A 60 -26.92 -22.87 -14.54
CA LEU A 60 -26.82 -22.26 -15.86
C LEU A 60 -25.89 -21.04 -15.83
N VAL A 61 -25.95 -20.25 -14.76
CA VAL A 61 -25.02 -19.14 -14.53
C VAL A 61 -23.58 -19.63 -14.43
N ALA A 62 -23.32 -20.76 -13.77
CA ALA A 62 -22.00 -21.37 -13.70
C ALA A 62 -21.45 -21.65 -15.12
N GLU A 63 -22.28 -22.22 -16.01
CA GLU A 63 -21.89 -22.47 -17.40
C GLU A 63 -21.65 -21.20 -18.21
N VAL A 64 -22.56 -20.22 -18.16
CA VAL A 64 -22.41 -18.99 -18.96
C VAL A 64 -21.30 -18.09 -18.43
N CYS A 65 -20.88 -18.26 -17.18
CA CYS A 65 -19.75 -17.54 -16.60
C CYS A 65 -18.37 -18.18 -16.90
N ASP A 66 -18.32 -19.27 -17.66
CA ASP A 66 -17.09 -19.86 -18.16
C ASP A 66 -16.45 -18.96 -19.23
N GLU A 67 -15.38 -18.26 -18.86
CA GLU A 67 -14.67 -17.30 -19.72
C GLU A 67 -14.01 -17.95 -20.94
N THR A 68 -13.86 -19.28 -20.97
CA THR A 68 -13.37 -19.99 -22.16
C THR A 68 -14.44 -20.07 -23.25
N ARG A 69 -15.73 -20.09 -22.87
CA ARG A 69 -16.89 -20.23 -23.76
C ARG A 69 -17.64 -18.92 -23.99
N PHE A 70 -17.63 -18.01 -23.02
CA PHE A 70 -18.41 -16.78 -23.03
C PHE A 70 -17.53 -15.55 -22.76
N ASP A 71 -18.00 -14.39 -23.20
CA ASP A 71 -17.37 -13.10 -22.90
C ASP A 71 -18.43 -12.02 -22.64
N LYS A 72 -18.00 -10.89 -22.06
CA LYS A 72 -18.86 -9.74 -21.79
C LYS A 72 -19.40 -9.12 -23.09
N SER A 73 -20.71 -8.91 -23.14
CA SER A 73 -21.35 -8.08 -24.17
C SER A 73 -21.56 -6.66 -23.65
N ILE A 74 -21.19 -5.66 -24.46
CA ILE A 74 -21.43 -4.23 -24.19
C ILE A 74 -22.69 -3.72 -24.89
N GLU A 75 -23.52 -4.59 -25.43
CA GLU A 75 -24.67 -4.19 -26.20
C GLU A 75 -25.87 -3.80 -25.31
N GLY A 76 -26.95 -3.28 -25.90
CA GLY A 76 -28.11 -2.79 -25.14
C GLY A 76 -27.77 -1.54 -24.32
N ALA A 77 -28.01 -1.58 -23.01
CA ALA A 77 -27.81 -0.45 -22.10
C ALA A 77 -26.40 0.14 -22.18
N LEU A 78 -25.37 -0.71 -22.17
CA LEU A 78 -23.98 -0.28 -22.18
C LEU A 78 -23.58 0.37 -23.50
N ALA A 79 -24.18 -0.03 -24.62
CA ALA A 79 -23.94 0.59 -25.92
C ALA A 79 -24.45 2.03 -25.98
N LYS A 80 -25.50 2.35 -25.22
CA LYS A 80 -25.99 3.73 -25.08
C LYS A 80 -25.12 4.56 -24.14
N VAL A 81 -24.66 3.97 -23.03
CA VAL A 81 -23.73 4.60 -22.08
C VAL A 81 -22.37 4.90 -22.74
N ARG A 82 -21.95 4.05 -23.68
CA ARG A 82 -20.71 4.23 -24.46
C ARG A 82 -20.64 5.57 -25.20
N ALA A 83 -21.77 6.22 -25.49
CA ALA A 83 -21.80 7.55 -26.09
C ALA A 83 -21.07 8.63 -25.26
N PHE A 84 -20.93 8.43 -23.95
CA PHE A 84 -20.23 9.35 -23.05
C PHE A 84 -19.20 8.68 -22.13
N ALA A 85 -19.20 7.36 -22.00
CA ALA A 85 -18.15 6.63 -21.29
C ALA A 85 -17.09 6.02 -22.23
N GLY A 86 -17.24 6.14 -23.55
CA GLY A 86 -16.28 5.66 -24.55
C GLY A 86 -15.85 4.20 -24.34
N ASP A 87 -14.59 3.89 -24.61
CA ASP A 87 -13.95 2.60 -24.29
C ASP A 87 -13.35 2.58 -22.87
N GLY A 88 -14.03 3.24 -21.92
CA GLY A 88 -13.76 3.11 -20.49
C GLY A 88 -13.89 1.65 -20.00
N LEU A 89 -13.33 1.32 -18.84
CA LEU A 89 -13.31 -0.05 -18.28
C LEU A 89 -14.69 -0.73 -18.27
N PHE A 90 -15.75 0.05 -18.04
CA PHE A 90 -17.12 -0.45 -17.95
C PHE A 90 -17.79 -0.67 -19.31
N THR A 91 -17.45 0.12 -20.32
CA THR A 91 -18.11 0.11 -21.65
C THR A 91 -17.23 -0.44 -22.77
N SER A 92 -16.01 -0.89 -22.46
CA SER A 92 -15.08 -1.53 -23.39
C SER A 92 -15.28 -3.03 -23.59
N GLU A 93 -15.08 -3.50 -24.81
CA GLU A 93 -15.03 -4.91 -25.19
C GLU A 93 -13.69 -5.55 -24.82
N THR A 94 -13.65 -6.87 -24.65
CA THR A 94 -12.50 -7.54 -24.00
C THR A 94 -11.26 -7.48 -24.88
N HIS A 95 -11.47 -7.47 -26.18
CA HIS A 95 -10.42 -7.35 -27.19
C HIS A 95 -9.96 -5.91 -27.44
N GLU A 96 -10.60 -4.88 -26.85
CA GLU A 96 -10.17 -3.50 -27.05
C GLU A 96 -8.87 -3.24 -26.26
N PRO A 97 -7.79 -2.72 -26.89
CA PRO A 97 -6.52 -2.52 -26.22
C PRO A 97 -6.61 -1.65 -24.96
N ASN A 98 -7.45 -0.60 -25.02
CA ASN A 98 -7.62 0.33 -23.92
C ASN A 98 -8.26 -0.31 -22.68
N TRP A 99 -9.04 -1.39 -22.82
CA TRP A 99 -9.53 -2.12 -21.66
C TRP A 99 -8.36 -2.72 -20.86
N LYS A 100 -7.47 -3.46 -21.54
CA LYS A 100 -6.34 -4.14 -20.89
C LYS A 100 -5.34 -3.13 -20.33
N LYS A 101 -5.01 -2.09 -21.10
CA LYS A 101 -4.12 -1.00 -20.65
C LYS A 101 -4.66 -0.32 -19.40
N ALA A 102 -5.92 0.13 -19.42
CA ALA A 102 -6.51 0.80 -18.28
C ALA A 102 -6.61 -0.13 -17.06
N HIS A 103 -6.98 -1.41 -17.28
CA HIS A 103 -7.04 -2.40 -16.20
C HIS A 103 -5.68 -2.55 -15.52
N ASN A 104 -4.62 -2.83 -16.29
CA ASN A 104 -3.27 -3.01 -15.76
C ASN A 104 -2.73 -1.77 -15.04
N ILE A 105 -2.94 -0.58 -15.60
CA ILE A 105 -2.50 0.69 -15.00
C ILE A 105 -3.20 0.96 -13.66
N LEU A 106 -4.49 0.64 -13.58
CA LEU A 106 -5.35 1.04 -12.46
C LEU A 106 -5.46 -0.02 -11.36
N MET A 107 -5.25 -1.31 -11.66
CA MET A 107 -5.29 -2.40 -10.67
C MET A 107 -4.59 -2.11 -9.34
N PRO A 108 -3.36 -1.56 -9.29
CA PRO A 108 -2.67 -1.31 -8.03
C PRO A 108 -3.36 -0.28 -7.12
N THR A 109 -4.15 0.64 -7.68
CA THR A 109 -4.88 1.68 -6.92
C THR A 109 -6.08 1.14 -6.15
N PHE A 110 -6.47 -0.10 -6.40
CA PHE A 110 -7.54 -0.79 -5.66
C PHE A 110 -6.99 -1.87 -4.72
N SER A 111 -5.68 -1.86 -4.46
CA SER A 111 -5.02 -2.74 -3.50
C SER A 111 -5.35 -2.36 -2.04
N GLN A 112 -5.11 -3.29 -1.11
CA GLN A 112 -5.28 -3.04 0.33
C GLN A 112 -4.44 -1.84 0.82
N ARG A 113 -3.23 -1.66 0.27
CA ARG A 113 -2.38 -0.50 0.57
C ARG A 113 -3.03 0.80 0.15
N ALA A 114 -3.56 0.86 -1.07
CA ALA A 114 -4.27 2.04 -1.54
C ALA A 114 -5.54 2.34 -0.70
N MET A 115 -6.23 1.32 -0.19
CA MET A 115 -7.36 1.53 0.73
C MET A 115 -6.94 2.20 2.05
N LYS A 116 -5.74 1.91 2.56
CA LYS A 116 -5.18 2.62 3.73
C LYS A 116 -4.91 4.09 3.40
N ASP A 117 -4.38 4.37 2.20
CA ASP A 117 -4.08 5.74 1.75
C ASP A 117 -5.37 6.56 1.56
N TYR A 118 -6.42 5.98 0.97
CA TYR A 118 -7.72 6.65 0.80
C TYR A 118 -8.53 6.78 2.08
N HIS A 119 -8.23 6.00 3.12
CA HIS A 119 -9.06 5.92 4.31
C HIS A 119 -9.30 7.29 4.97
N ALA A 120 -8.26 8.12 5.10
CA ALA A 120 -8.40 9.46 5.68
C ALA A 120 -9.33 10.36 4.85
N MET A 121 -9.29 10.25 3.52
CA MET A 121 -10.15 10.99 2.59
C MET A 121 -11.60 10.52 2.66
N MET A 122 -11.83 9.20 2.77
CA MET A 122 -13.16 8.64 3.01
C MET A 122 -13.73 9.07 4.37
N VAL A 123 -12.91 9.08 5.43
CA VAL A 123 -13.31 9.56 6.76
C VAL A 123 -13.71 11.03 6.70
N ASP A 124 -12.98 11.89 5.98
CA ASP A 124 -13.36 13.30 5.79
C ASP A 124 -14.77 13.44 5.22
N ILE A 125 -15.07 12.76 4.10
CA ILE A 125 -16.39 12.83 3.46
C ILE A 125 -17.49 12.22 4.36
N ALA A 126 -17.21 11.10 5.04
CA ALA A 126 -18.14 10.49 6.00
C ALA A 126 -18.43 11.40 7.20
N VAL A 127 -17.43 12.11 7.72
CA VAL A 127 -17.60 13.12 8.78
C VAL A 127 -18.51 14.24 8.31
N GLN A 128 -18.41 14.70 7.06
CA GLN A 128 -19.29 15.74 6.53
C GLN A 128 -20.76 15.30 6.48
N LEU A 129 -21.02 14.04 6.10
CA LEU A 129 -22.37 13.46 6.17
C LEU A 129 -22.88 13.41 7.62
N VAL A 130 -22.07 12.91 8.56
CA VAL A 130 -22.42 12.87 9.99
C VAL A 130 -22.71 14.28 10.51
N GLN A 131 -21.91 15.27 10.14
CA GLN A 131 -22.12 16.67 10.53
C GLN A 131 -23.40 17.26 9.93
N LYS A 132 -23.72 16.93 8.67
CA LYS A 132 -24.99 17.33 8.05
C LYS A 132 -26.16 16.79 8.87
N TRP A 133 -26.14 15.49 9.15
CA TRP A 133 -27.19 14.79 9.89
C TRP A 133 -27.31 15.30 11.34
N ALA A 134 -26.19 15.55 12.02
CA ALA A 134 -26.17 16.06 13.39
C ALA A 134 -26.76 17.49 13.53
N ARG A 135 -26.84 18.26 12.44
CA ARG A 135 -27.46 19.60 12.43
C ARG A 135 -28.97 19.58 12.25
N LEU A 136 -29.55 18.42 11.91
CA LEU A 136 -30.98 18.29 11.70
C LEU A 136 -31.73 18.35 13.03
N ASN A 137 -32.85 19.06 13.04
CA ASN A 137 -33.77 19.03 14.16
C ASN A 137 -34.48 17.66 14.25
N PRO A 138 -34.92 17.20 15.44
CA PRO A 138 -35.54 15.87 15.58
C PRO A 138 -36.77 15.58 14.69
N ASN A 139 -37.42 16.63 14.18
CA ASN A 139 -38.59 16.52 13.29
C ASN A 139 -38.26 16.62 11.80
N GLU A 140 -37.01 16.92 11.46
CA GLU A 140 -36.52 16.97 10.08
C GLU A 140 -36.17 15.56 9.60
N ASN A 141 -36.33 15.34 8.30
CA ASN A 141 -36.16 14.02 7.71
C ASN A 141 -34.89 13.99 6.86
N VAL A 142 -34.22 12.85 6.88
CA VAL A 142 -33.09 12.53 6.02
C VAL A 142 -33.63 11.81 4.78
N ASP A 143 -33.26 12.28 3.58
CA ASP A 143 -33.43 11.54 2.34
C ASP A 143 -32.20 10.63 2.15
N VAL A 144 -32.37 9.34 2.45
CA VAL A 144 -31.23 8.41 2.52
C VAL A 144 -30.58 8.22 1.15
N PRO A 145 -31.32 7.85 0.08
CA PRO A 145 -30.71 7.67 -1.24
C PRO A 145 -30.02 8.93 -1.76
N GLU A 146 -30.59 10.11 -1.55
CA GLU A 146 -29.98 11.36 -1.98
C GLU A 146 -28.66 11.63 -1.25
N ASP A 147 -28.64 11.48 0.07
CA ASP A 147 -27.43 11.74 0.87
C ASP A 147 -26.33 10.73 0.63
N MET A 148 -26.68 9.45 0.46
CA MET A 148 -25.71 8.43 0.07
C MET A 148 -25.13 8.71 -1.32
N THR A 149 -25.94 9.24 -2.25
CA THR A 149 -25.47 9.61 -3.60
C THR A 149 -24.47 10.78 -3.54
N ARG A 150 -24.74 11.78 -2.69
CA ARG A 150 -23.83 12.92 -2.48
C ARG A 150 -22.52 12.47 -1.84
N LEU A 151 -22.60 11.61 -0.84
CA LEU A 151 -21.45 11.04 -0.14
C LEU A 151 -20.51 10.33 -1.11
N THR A 152 -21.02 9.31 -1.81
CA THR A 152 -20.20 8.41 -2.62
C THR A 152 -19.59 9.14 -3.83
N LEU A 153 -20.29 10.13 -4.37
CA LEU A 153 -19.74 11.00 -5.41
C LEU A 153 -18.57 11.85 -4.88
N ASP A 154 -18.74 12.51 -3.73
CA ASP A 154 -17.68 13.32 -3.14
C ASP A 154 -16.49 12.44 -2.76
N THR A 155 -16.72 11.21 -2.29
CA THR A 155 -15.65 10.25 -1.98
C THR A 155 -14.86 9.85 -3.22
N ILE A 156 -15.51 9.41 -4.31
CA ILE A 156 -14.78 9.02 -5.53
C ILE A 156 -14.13 10.23 -6.21
N GLY A 157 -14.76 11.41 -6.13
CA GLY A 157 -14.18 12.67 -6.61
C GLY A 157 -12.89 13.01 -5.89
N LEU A 158 -12.90 12.94 -4.56
CA LEU A 158 -11.75 13.24 -3.72
C LEU A 158 -10.67 12.16 -3.85
N CYS A 159 -11.00 10.88 -3.60
CA CYS A 159 -10.00 9.79 -3.60
C CYS A 159 -9.45 9.50 -5.00
N GLY A 160 -10.27 9.63 -6.04
CA GLY A 160 -9.88 9.32 -7.40
C GLY A 160 -9.15 10.46 -8.12
N PHE A 161 -9.62 11.70 -7.95
CA PHE A 161 -9.22 12.83 -8.80
C PHE A 161 -8.78 14.05 -8.00
N ASN A 162 -8.68 13.93 -6.67
CA ASN A 162 -8.46 15.04 -5.74
C ASN A 162 -9.42 16.23 -5.99
N TYR A 163 -10.65 15.92 -6.42
CA TYR A 163 -11.65 16.93 -6.81
C TYR A 163 -12.79 16.97 -5.79
N ARG A 164 -13.05 18.16 -5.23
CA ARG A 164 -14.14 18.37 -4.26
C ARG A 164 -15.38 18.95 -4.93
N PHE A 165 -16.39 18.10 -5.14
CA PHE A 165 -17.73 18.54 -5.55
C PHE A 165 -18.43 19.39 -4.48
N ASN A 166 -18.10 19.15 -3.19
CA ASN A 166 -18.66 19.84 -2.03
C ASN A 166 -20.19 19.73 -1.99
N SER A 167 -20.72 18.52 -2.26
CA SER A 167 -22.15 18.29 -2.46
C SER A 167 -23.00 18.55 -1.21
N PHE A 168 -22.40 18.50 -0.02
CA PHE A 168 -23.08 18.82 1.25
C PHE A 168 -23.20 20.32 1.54
N TYR A 169 -22.48 21.17 0.81
CA TYR A 169 -22.49 22.63 0.98
C TYR A 169 -23.31 23.34 -0.10
N ARG A 170 -23.97 22.59 -0.98
CA ARG A 170 -24.83 23.12 -2.05
C ARG A 170 -26.28 22.73 -1.80
N GLU A 171 -27.19 23.67 -2.06
CA GLU A 171 -28.63 23.38 -2.04
C GLU A 171 -29.04 22.50 -3.22
N THR A 172 -28.43 22.73 -4.39
CA THR A 172 -28.68 21.96 -5.62
C THR A 172 -27.50 21.05 -5.96
N PRO A 173 -27.73 19.88 -6.59
CA PRO A 173 -26.66 19.02 -7.09
C PRO A 173 -25.70 19.78 -8.01
N HIS A 174 -24.43 19.35 -8.04
CA HIS A 174 -23.47 19.87 -9.02
C HIS A 174 -24.01 19.67 -10.45
N PRO A 175 -23.91 20.65 -11.38
CA PRO A 175 -24.45 20.52 -12.73
C PRO A 175 -24.03 19.24 -13.46
N PHE A 176 -22.79 18.80 -13.24
CA PHE A 176 -22.26 17.52 -13.71
C PHE A 176 -23.16 16.32 -13.33
N ILE A 177 -23.60 16.24 -12.07
CA ILE A 177 -24.45 15.15 -11.58
C ILE A 177 -25.78 15.18 -12.31
N THR A 178 -26.37 16.37 -12.43
CA THR A 178 -27.66 16.53 -13.11
C THR A 178 -27.56 16.11 -14.58
N SER A 179 -26.47 16.47 -15.26
CA SER A 179 -26.20 16.01 -16.63
C SER A 179 -25.97 14.51 -16.69
N MET A 180 -25.21 13.93 -15.76
CA MET A 180 -24.94 12.49 -15.71
C MET A 180 -26.21 11.66 -15.48
N THR A 181 -27.03 12.02 -14.49
CA THR A 181 -28.30 11.31 -14.22
C THR A 181 -29.24 11.41 -15.42
N ARG A 182 -29.39 12.61 -16.03
CA ARG A 182 -30.22 12.77 -17.25
C ARG A 182 -29.68 11.95 -18.43
N ALA A 183 -28.36 11.89 -18.61
CA ALA A 183 -27.74 11.11 -19.67
C ALA A 183 -27.95 9.60 -19.45
N LEU A 184 -27.81 9.12 -18.22
CA LEU A 184 -28.09 7.72 -17.87
C LEU A 184 -29.56 7.36 -18.08
N ASP A 185 -30.48 8.21 -17.61
CA ASP A 185 -31.93 8.01 -17.80
C ASP A 185 -32.27 7.96 -19.28
N GLU A 186 -31.79 8.91 -20.08
CA GLU A 186 -32.01 8.96 -21.52
C GLU A 186 -31.42 7.73 -22.23
N ALA A 187 -30.22 7.28 -21.84
CA ALA A 187 -29.59 6.07 -22.36
C ALA A 187 -30.46 4.82 -22.10
N MET A 188 -31.10 4.72 -20.93
CA MET A 188 -32.03 3.60 -20.64
C MET A 188 -33.34 3.73 -21.43
N HIS A 189 -33.89 4.94 -21.55
CA HIS A 189 -35.13 5.19 -22.28
C HIS A 189 -35.00 4.85 -23.78
N GLN A 190 -33.83 5.06 -24.38
CA GLN A 190 -33.57 4.72 -25.78
C GLN A 190 -33.71 3.22 -26.10
N LEU A 191 -33.63 2.33 -25.11
CA LEU A 191 -33.78 0.88 -25.32
C LEU A 191 -35.21 0.44 -25.62
N GLN A 192 -36.19 1.28 -25.28
CA GLN A 192 -37.61 0.95 -25.39
C GLN A 192 -38.32 1.76 -26.48
N ARG A 193 -37.61 2.66 -27.18
CA ARG A 193 -38.18 3.52 -28.22
C ARG A 193 -38.23 2.82 -29.58
N LEU A 194 -39.20 3.22 -30.39
CA LEU A 194 -39.22 2.90 -31.82
C LEU A 194 -38.23 3.79 -32.59
N ASP A 195 -37.60 3.25 -33.65
CA ASP A 195 -36.67 4.03 -34.49
C ASP A 195 -37.28 5.33 -35.07
N ILE A 196 -38.59 5.34 -35.30
CA ILE A 196 -39.32 6.50 -35.81
C ILE A 196 -39.54 7.53 -34.69
N GLU A 197 -39.81 7.07 -33.47
CA GLU A 197 -39.98 7.92 -32.28
C GLU A 197 -38.68 8.63 -31.93
N ASP A 198 -37.55 7.91 -31.93
CA ASP A 198 -36.24 8.48 -31.62
C ASP A 198 -35.83 9.58 -32.61
N LYS A 199 -36.13 9.40 -33.91
CA LYS A 199 -35.89 10.41 -34.95
C LYS A 199 -36.71 11.69 -34.76
N LEU A 200 -37.91 11.59 -34.18
CA LEU A 200 -38.79 12.74 -33.93
C LEU A 200 -38.43 13.50 -32.65
N MET A 201 -37.71 12.89 -31.71
CA MET A 201 -37.33 13.46 -30.41
C MET A 201 -36.07 14.35 -30.46
N TRP A 202 -35.99 15.25 -31.44
CA TRP A 202 -34.82 16.11 -31.66
C TRP A 202 -34.44 16.99 -30.46
N ARG A 203 -35.42 17.42 -29.65
CA ARG A 203 -35.17 18.21 -28.42
C ARG A 203 -34.44 17.39 -27.37
N THR A 204 -34.90 16.17 -27.12
CA THR A 204 -34.28 15.23 -26.18
C THR A 204 -32.88 14.85 -26.64
N LYS A 205 -32.69 14.60 -27.94
CA LYS A 205 -31.36 14.32 -28.50
C LYS A 205 -30.38 15.48 -28.33
N ARG A 206 -30.83 16.72 -28.51
CA ARG A 206 -30.01 17.91 -28.24
C ARG A 206 -29.65 18.04 -26.76
N GLN A 207 -30.61 17.80 -25.86
CA GLN A 207 -30.36 17.82 -24.42
C GLN A 207 -29.35 16.74 -24.01
N PHE A 208 -29.48 15.53 -24.54
CA PHE A 208 -28.54 14.43 -24.32
C PHE A 208 -27.12 14.82 -24.72
N GLN A 209 -26.94 15.36 -25.93
CA GLN A 209 -25.62 15.82 -26.40
C GLN A 209 -25.06 16.98 -25.56
N HIS A 210 -25.92 17.89 -25.09
CA HIS A 210 -25.52 18.96 -24.19
C HIS A 210 -25.04 18.43 -22.83
N ASP A 211 -25.71 17.41 -22.29
CA ASP A 211 -25.32 16.76 -21.05
C ASP A 211 -23.97 16.03 -21.19
N ILE A 212 -23.74 15.34 -22.31
CA ILE A 212 -22.46 14.71 -22.63
C ILE A 212 -21.34 15.75 -22.69
N GLN A 213 -21.54 16.84 -23.44
CA GLN A 213 -20.52 17.88 -23.57
C GLN A 213 -20.21 18.56 -22.23
N SER A 214 -21.22 18.74 -21.38
CA SER A 214 -21.06 19.30 -20.03
C SER A 214 -20.20 18.40 -19.14
N MET A 215 -20.42 17.07 -19.21
CA MET A 215 -19.58 16.10 -18.51
C MET A 215 -18.14 16.13 -19.02
N PHE A 216 -17.94 16.11 -20.35
CA PHE A 216 -16.61 16.16 -20.96
C PHE A 216 -15.84 17.40 -20.55
N SER A 217 -16.49 18.57 -20.60
CA SER A 217 -15.85 19.84 -20.28
C SER A 217 -15.36 19.91 -18.84
N LEU A 218 -16.11 19.36 -17.87
CA LEU A 218 -15.64 19.32 -16.48
C LEU A 218 -14.41 18.42 -16.34
N VAL A 219 -14.48 17.22 -16.91
CA VAL A 219 -13.39 16.24 -16.79
C VAL A 219 -12.12 16.74 -17.49
N ASP A 220 -12.26 17.39 -18.65
CA ASP A 220 -11.15 18.02 -19.35
C ASP A 220 -10.49 19.12 -18.52
N ASN A 221 -11.28 19.92 -17.81
CA ASN A 221 -10.75 20.93 -16.91
C ASN A 221 -9.98 20.29 -15.74
N ILE A 222 -10.48 19.21 -15.15
CA ILE A 222 -9.78 18.47 -14.08
C ILE A 222 -8.43 17.93 -14.59
N ILE A 223 -8.40 17.35 -15.79
CA ILE A 223 -7.17 16.85 -16.43
C ILE A 223 -6.21 18.02 -16.69
N ALA A 224 -6.69 19.13 -17.26
CA ALA A 224 -5.87 20.29 -17.61
C ALA A 224 -5.28 20.97 -16.37
N GLU A 225 -6.08 21.16 -15.31
CA GLU A 225 -5.63 21.71 -14.04
C GLU A 225 -4.50 20.87 -13.44
N ARG A 226 -4.67 19.54 -13.39
CA ARG A 226 -3.64 18.62 -12.86
C ARG A 226 -2.35 18.66 -13.68
N LYS A 227 -2.45 18.72 -15.01
CA LYS A 227 -1.27 18.84 -15.88
C LYS A 227 -0.54 20.18 -15.67
N SER A 228 -1.27 21.25 -15.34
CA SER A 228 -0.71 22.59 -15.17
C SER A 228 -0.09 22.83 -13.78
N SER A 229 -0.59 22.18 -12.73
CA SER A 229 -0.12 22.40 -11.35
C SER A 229 1.26 21.78 -11.08
N GLY A 230 1.68 20.80 -11.87
CA GLY A 230 2.94 20.10 -11.65
C GLY A 230 2.93 19.15 -10.44
N ASP A 231 1.76 18.92 -9.82
CA ASP A 231 1.55 17.93 -8.75
C ASP A 231 1.64 16.51 -9.31
N GLN A 232 2.87 16.04 -9.53
CA GLN A 232 3.18 14.67 -9.97
C GLN A 232 3.42 13.70 -8.80
N GLU A 233 3.36 14.19 -7.55
CA GLU A 233 3.65 13.40 -6.34
C GLU A 233 2.41 12.73 -5.69
N GLU A 234 1.19 12.97 -6.20
CA GLU A 234 -0.02 12.35 -5.65
C GLU A 234 -0.21 10.91 -6.17
N ASN A 235 -0.60 9.98 -5.29
CA ASN A 235 -0.80 8.56 -5.61
C ASN A 235 -2.26 8.19 -5.98
N ASP A 236 -3.04 9.14 -6.51
CA ASP A 236 -4.47 8.96 -6.86
C ASP A 236 -4.70 8.32 -8.25
N LEU A 237 -5.97 8.00 -8.59
CA LEU A 237 -6.34 7.38 -9.87
C LEU A 237 -5.90 8.25 -11.06
N LEU A 238 -6.10 9.57 -10.97
CA LEU A 238 -5.75 10.49 -12.05
C LEU A 238 -4.25 10.52 -12.33
N SER A 239 -3.42 10.62 -11.28
CA SER A 239 -1.97 10.65 -11.40
C SER A 239 -1.44 9.37 -12.04
N ARG A 240 -2.03 8.22 -11.69
CA ARG A 240 -1.70 6.95 -12.33
C ARG A 240 -2.03 6.95 -13.82
N MET A 241 -3.24 7.36 -14.19
CA MET A 241 -3.68 7.41 -15.58
C MET A 241 -2.81 8.35 -16.44
N LEU A 242 -2.29 9.43 -15.87
CA LEU A 242 -1.42 10.38 -16.55
C LEU A 242 0.04 9.90 -16.68
N ASN A 243 0.56 9.26 -15.63
CA ASN A 243 2.00 9.07 -15.49
C ASN A 243 2.48 7.64 -15.74
N VAL A 244 1.65 6.64 -15.42
CA VAL A 244 2.04 5.22 -15.45
C VAL A 244 1.85 4.66 -16.86
N LYS A 245 2.86 3.92 -17.33
CA LYS A 245 2.79 3.11 -18.55
C LYS A 245 2.24 1.73 -18.21
N ASP A 246 1.46 1.16 -19.11
CA ASP A 246 1.04 -0.25 -19.00
C ASP A 246 2.28 -1.15 -18.98
N PRO A 247 2.46 -2.02 -17.96
CA PRO A 247 3.65 -2.86 -17.81
C PRO A 247 3.83 -3.87 -18.95
N GLU A 248 2.77 -4.24 -19.67
CA GLU A 248 2.89 -5.17 -20.79
C GLU A 248 3.29 -4.50 -22.11
N THR A 249 2.67 -3.36 -22.46
CA THR A 249 2.89 -2.70 -23.76
C THR A 249 3.88 -1.53 -23.68
N GLY A 250 4.14 -0.97 -22.50
CA GLY A 250 4.92 0.26 -22.33
C GLY A 250 4.19 1.54 -22.78
N GLU A 251 2.93 1.44 -23.21
CA GLU A 251 2.10 2.58 -23.64
C GLU A 251 1.41 3.29 -22.47
N LYS A 252 1.08 4.57 -22.65
CA LYS A 252 0.21 5.31 -21.73
C LYS A 252 -1.24 5.33 -22.23
N LEU A 253 -2.17 5.71 -21.36
CA LEU A 253 -3.50 6.13 -21.78
C LEU A 253 -3.43 7.52 -22.42
N ASP A 254 -4.15 7.72 -23.52
CA ASP A 254 -4.34 9.05 -24.08
C ASP A 254 -5.40 9.84 -23.30
N ASP A 255 -5.38 11.17 -23.42
CA ASP A 255 -6.27 12.07 -22.67
C ASP A 255 -7.76 11.77 -22.89
N GLU A 256 -8.12 11.32 -24.09
CA GLU A 256 -9.50 10.96 -24.42
C GLU A 256 -9.93 9.71 -23.64
N ASN A 257 -9.10 8.68 -23.59
CA ASN A 257 -9.37 7.50 -22.78
C ASN A 257 -9.33 7.81 -21.29
N ILE A 258 -8.44 8.68 -20.81
CA ILE A 258 -8.43 9.14 -19.41
C ILE A 258 -9.78 9.78 -19.05
N ARG A 259 -10.32 10.64 -19.92
CA ARG A 259 -11.67 11.22 -19.74
C ARG A 259 -12.73 10.13 -19.60
N PHE A 260 -12.70 9.13 -20.47
CA PHE A 260 -13.62 7.99 -20.44
C PHE A 260 -13.50 7.16 -19.15
N GLN A 261 -12.29 6.97 -18.62
CA GLN A 261 -12.08 6.29 -17.34
C GLN A 261 -12.63 7.12 -16.16
N ILE A 262 -12.39 8.44 -16.14
CA ILE A 262 -12.92 9.32 -15.08
C ILE A 262 -14.45 9.27 -15.05
N ILE A 263 -15.09 9.38 -16.21
CA ILE A 263 -16.56 9.27 -16.32
C ILE A 263 -17.03 7.88 -15.89
N THR A 264 -16.32 6.82 -16.29
CA THR A 264 -16.61 5.45 -15.88
C THR A 264 -16.60 5.29 -14.36
N PHE A 265 -15.58 5.80 -13.68
CA PHE A 265 -15.48 5.73 -12.22
C PHE A 265 -16.51 6.60 -11.51
N LEU A 266 -16.82 7.77 -12.05
CA LEU A 266 -17.89 8.62 -11.51
C LEU A 266 -19.24 7.92 -11.62
N ILE A 267 -19.59 7.31 -12.76
CA ILE A 267 -20.82 6.55 -12.93
C ILE A 267 -20.85 5.33 -11.99
N ALA A 268 -19.81 4.50 -12.03
CA ALA A 268 -19.78 3.24 -11.31
C ALA A 268 -19.66 3.42 -9.79
N GLY A 269 -18.83 4.34 -9.32
CA GLY A 269 -18.52 4.52 -7.91
C GLY A 269 -19.60 5.22 -7.10
N HIS A 270 -20.40 6.10 -7.71
CA HIS A 270 -21.38 6.89 -6.95
C HIS A 270 -22.71 6.15 -6.73
N GLU A 271 -23.42 5.72 -7.78
CA GLU A 271 -24.76 5.13 -7.60
C GLU A 271 -24.68 3.77 -6.90
N THR A 272 -23.67 2.95 -7.21
CA THR A 272 -23.65 1.56 -6.73
C THR A 272 -23.48 1.45 -5.22
N THR A 273 -22.46 2.12 -4.66
CA THR A 273 -22.26 2.18 -3.21
C THR A 273 -23.41 2.89 -2.50
N SER A 274 -24.02 3.90 -3.15
CA SER A 274 -25.15 4.63 -2.55
C SER A 274 -26.40 3.74 -2.42
N GLY A 275 -26.67 2.91 -3.43
CA GLY A 275 -27.77 1.95 -3.43
C GLY A 275 -27.55 0.88 -2.35
N LEU A 276 -26.33 0.36 -2.24
CA LEU A 276 -25.94 -0.58 -1.18
C LEU A 276 -26.21 -0.02 0.22
N LEU A 277 -25.67 1.16 0.53
CA LEU A 277 -25.87 1.82 1.83
C LEU A 277 -27.35 2.07 2.12
N SER A 278 -28.11 2.47 1.10
CA SER A 278 -29.55 2.74 1.23
C SER A 278 -30.36 1.46 1.51
N PHE A 279 -30.10 0.36 0.79
CA PHE A 279 -30.74 -0.92 1.05
C PHE A 279 -30.35 -1.49 2.42
N ALA A 280 -29.09 -1.34 2.83
CA ALA A 280 -28.62 -1.79 4.13
C ALA A 280 -29.33 -1.06 5.28
N ILE A 281 -29.48 0.28 5.19
CA ILE A 281 -30.26 1.06 6.16
C ILE A 281 -31.72 0.59 6.19
N TYR A 282 -32.34 0.38 5.02
CA TYR A 282 -33.70 -0.14 4.93
C TYR A 282 -33.83 -1.49 5.65
N PHE A 283 -32.95 -2.45 5.36
CA PHE A 283 -33.00 -3.77 5.95
C PHE A 283 -32.76 -3.76 7.46
N LEU A 284 -31.85 -2.91 7.95
CA LEU A 284 -31.63 -2.75 9.37
C LEU A 284 -32.88 -2.22 10.09
N LEU A 285 -33.54 -1.21 9.54
CA LEU A 285 -34.78 -0.66 10.12
C LEU A 285 -35.93 -1.68 10.14
N LYS A 286 -35.97 -2.61 9.18
CA LYS A 286 -36.96 -3.70 9.16
C LYS A 286 -36.59 -4.91 10.02
N ASN A 287 -35.37 -4.98 10.53
CA ASN A 287 -34.89 -6.08 11.36
C ASN A 287 -34.23 -5.53 12.65
N PRO A 288 -35.02 -5.11 13.65
CA PRO A 288 -34.50 -4.45 14.86
C PRO A 288 -33.50 -5.29 15.67
N ASP A 289 -33.62 -6.62 15.64
CA ASP A 289 -32.67 -7.54 16.27
C ASP A 289 -31.29 -7.48 15.59
N LYS A 290 -31.26 -7.37 14.26
CA LYS A 290 -30.04 -7.23 13.46
C LYS A 290 -29.43 -5.85 13.64
N LEU A 291 -30.26 -4.80 13.64
CA LEU A 291 -29.82 -3.43 13.93
C LEU A 291 -29.23 -3.32 15.33
N LYS A 292 -29.83 -3.98 16.34
CA LYS A 292 -29.26 -4.03 17.69
C LYS A 292 -27.87 -4.68 17.71
N LYS A 293 -27.69 -5.83 17.07
CA LYS A 293 -26.38 -6.49 16.93
C LYS A 293 -25.35 -5.60 16.22
N ALA A 294 -25.78 -4.86 15.20
CA ALA A 294 -24.94 -3.90 14.50
C ALA A 294 -24.48 -2.76 15.42
N TYR A 295 -25.38 -2.20 16.23
CA TYR A 295 -25.02 -1.22 17.25
C TYR A 295 -24.04 -1.80 18.28
N GLU A 296 -24.28 -3.03 18.76
CA GLU A 296 -23.39 -3.71 19.73
C GLU A 296 -21.98 -3.94 19.15
N GLU A 297 -21.86 -4.34 17.88
CA GLU A 297 -20.56 -4.45 17.21
C GLU A 297 -19.89 -3.08 17.07
N VAL A 298 -20.62 -2.08 16.59
CA VAL A 298 -20.09 -0.73 16.40
C VAL A 298 -19.59 -0.13 17.71
N ASP A 299 -20.36 -0.25 18.80
CA ASP A 299 -19.98 0.26 20.12
C ASP A 299 -18.75 -0.47 20.68
N ARG A 300 -18.58 -1.76 20.37
CA ARG A 300 -17.42 -2.55 20.79
C ARG A 300 -16.17 -2.22 19.97
N VAL A 301 -16.32 -1.97 18.67
CA VAL A 301 -15.19 -1.86 17.73
C VAL A 301 -14.77 -0.41 17.49
N LEU A 302 -15.72 0.52 17.32
CA LEU A 302 -15.47 1.93 17.04
C LEU A 302 -15.35 2.73 18.34
N THR A 303 -14.25 2.52 19.05
CA THR A 303 -13.95 3.18 20.33
C THR A 303 -13.34 4.57 20.15
N ASP A 304 -12.81 4.88 18.97
CA ASP A 304 -12.18 6.16 18.65
C ASP A 304 -13.18 7.18 18.08
N PRO A 305 -12.93 8.49 18.25
CA PRO A 305 -13.79 9.55 17.69
C PRO A 305 -13.90 9.51 16.15
N THR A 306 -12.83 9.06 15.49
CA THR A 306 -12.80 8.78 14.05
C THR A 306 -12.29 7.35 13.85
N PRO A 307 -13.05 6.48 13.17
CA PRO A 307 -12.63 5.09 12.96
C PRO A 307 -11.28 5.00 12.25
N THR A 308 -10.39 4.18 12.77
CA THR A 308 -9.14 3.79 12.10
C THR A 308 -9.39 2.70 11.05
N TYR A 309 -8.46 2.54 10.11
CA TYR A 309 -8.56 1.50 9.06
C TYR A 309 -8.75 0.10 9.68
N GLU A 310 -8.01 -0.21 10.75
CA GLU A 310 -8.07 -1.50 11.42
C GLU A 310 -9.40 -1.73 12.15
N GLN A 311 -10.01 -0.69 12.69
CA GLN A 311 -11.35 -0.79 13.29
C GLN A 311 -12.41 -1.08 12.22
N VAL A 312 -12.35 -0.42 11.06
CA VAL A 312 -13.28 -0.68 9.96
C VAL A 312 -13.18 -2.14 9.50
N MET A 313 -11.97 -2.69 9.40
CA MET A 313 -11.75 -4.11 9.05
C MET A 313 -12.31 -5.09 10.10
N LYS A 314 -12.50 -4.65 11.36
CA LYS A 314 -13.07 -5.46 12.44
C LYS A 314 -14.60 -5.41 12.51
N LEU A 315 -15.27 -4.59 11.70
CA LEU A 315 -16.74 -4.52 11.60
C LEU A 315 -17.31 -5.68 10.77
N LYS A 316 -17.09 -6.91 11.25
CA LYS A 316 -17.43 -8.16 10.54
C LYS A 316 -18.94 -8.28 10.31
N TYR A 317 -19.76 -7.95 11.30
CA TYR A 317 -21.21 -8.02 11.20
C TYR A 317 -21.78 -6.94 10.27
N ILE A 318 -21.22 -5.72 10.28
CA ILE A 318 -21.54 -4.69 9.27
C ILE A 318 -21.21 -5.21 7.86
N ARG A 319 -20.05 -5.86 7.67
CA ARG A 319 -19.70 -6.44 6.37
C ARG A 319 -20.70 -7.53 5.94
N MET A 320 -21.16 -8.37 6.87
CA MET A 320 -22.23 -9.35 6.63
C MET A 320 -23.56 -8.70 6.23
N ILE A 321 -23.94 -7.60 6.89
CA ILE A 321 -25.13 -6.81 6.57
C ILE A 321 -25.06 -6.26 5.15
N LEU A 322 -23.91 -5.71 4.75
CA LEU A 322 -23.70 -5.19 3.39
C LEU A 322 -23.78 -6.30 2.35
N ASN A 323 -23.14 -7.45 2.60
CA ASN A 323 -23.16 -8.59 1.69
C ASN A 323 -24.57 -9.18 1.52
N GLU A 324 -25.34 -9.31 2.60
CA GLU A 324 -26.73 -9.77 2.56
C GLU A 324 -27.65 -8.74 1.89
N SER A 325 -27.37 -7.45 2.07
CA SER A 325 -28.08 -6.38 1.34
C SER A 325 -27.83 -6.48 -0.16
N LEU A 326 -26.59 -6.76 -0.60
CA LEU A 326 -26.26 -7.04 -2.00
C LEU A 326 -26.85 -8.37 -2.50
N ARG A 327 -27.05 -9.36 -1.62
CA ARG A 327 -27.73 -10.61 -1.97
C ARG A 327 -29.18 -10.32 -2.33
N LEU A 328 -29.92 -9.65 -1.43
CA LEU A 328 -31.32 -9.35 -1.68
C LEU A 328 -31.51 -8.27 -2.75
N TRP A 329 -30.77 -7.17 -2.72
CA TRP A 329 -30.91 -6.11 -3.72
C TRP A 329 -29.54 -5.68 -4.24
N PRO A 330 -28.98 -6.44 -5.20
CA PRO A 330 -27.73 -6.06 -5.85
C PRO A 330 -27.97 -4.78 -6.64
N THR A 331 -27.19 -3.73 -6.36
CA THR A 331 -27.38 -2.43 -7.01
C THR A 331 -27.16 -2.48 -8.52
N ALA A 332 -26.24 -3.32 -8.99
CA ALA A 332 -26.18 -3.69 -10.40
C ALA A 332 -27.10 -4.91 -10.64
N PRO A 333 -28.21 -4.78 -11.40
CA PRO A 333 -29.21 -5.85 -11.49
C PRO A 333 -28.85 -6.97 -12.47
N ALA A 334 -27.97 -6.71 -13.43
CA ALA A 334 -27.61 -7.67 -14.48
C ALA A 334 -26.26 -7.37 -15.12
N PHE A 335 -25.67 -8.39 -15.74
CA PHE A 335 -24.60 -8.24 -16.72
C PHE A 335 -24.87 -9.10 -17.95
N SER A 336 -24.35 -8.68 -19.10
CA SER A 336 -24.60 -9.32 -20.39
C SER A 336 -23.38 -10.06 -20.91
N LEU A 337 -23.63 -11.19 -21.56
CA LEU A 337 -22.64 -12.10 -22.11
C LEU A 337 -23.03 -12.52 -23.54
N TYR A 338 -22.04 -12.98 -24.31
CA TYR A 338 -22.24 -13.68 -25.57
C TYR A 338 -21.39 -14.95 -25.64
N ALA A 339 -21.83 -15.93 -26.41
CA ALA A 339 -21.05 -17.15 -26.66
C ALA A 339 -19.98 -16.94 -27.75
N LYS A 340 -18.75 -17.38 -27.49
CA LYS A 340 -17.62 -17.33 -28.43
C LYS A 340 -17.75 -18.34 -29.58
N GLU A 341 -18.55 -19.37 -29.37
CA GLU A 341 -18.89 -20.43 -30.32
C GLU A 341 -20.32 -20.95 -30.10
N ASP A 342 -20.87 -21.63 -31.11
CA ASP A 342 -22.16 -22.31 -30.97
C ASP A 342 -22.05 -23.37 -29.86
N THR A 343 -22.89 -23.26 -28.84
CA THR A 343 -22.79 -24.12 -27.66
C THR A 343 -24.16 -24.53 -27.13
N VAL A 344 -24.19 -25.43 -26.15
CA VAL A 344 -25.42 -25.85 -25.47
C VAL A 344 -25.20 -25.68 -23.97
N ILE A 345 -26.13 -25.00 -23.29
CA ILE A 345 -26.12 -24.81 -21.83
C ILE A 345 -27.20 -25.68 -21.16
N GLY A 346 -26.93 -26.12 -19.93
CA GLY A 346 -27.80 -27.03 -19.18
C GLY A 346 -27.99 -28.39 -19.86
N GLY A 347 -27.10 -28.74 -20.80
CA GLY A 347 -27.21 -29.93 -21.65
C GLY A 347 -28.43 -29.97 -22.58
N LYS A 348 -29.21 -28.88 -22.70
CA LYS A 348 -30.48 -28.86 -23.46
C LYS A 348 -30.72 -27.60 -24.30
N TYR A 349 -30.20 -26.43 -23.93
CA TYR A 349 -30.54 -25.16 -24.58
C TYR A 349 -29.43 -24.71 -25.54
N PRO A 350 -29.70 -24.62 -26.86
CA PRO A 350 -28.71 -24.19 -27.83
C PRO A 350 -28.53 -22.67 -27.77
N ILE A 351 -27.28 -22.22 -27.83
CA ILE A 351 -26.88 -20.80 -27.86
C ILE A 351 -26.02 -20.58 -29.11
N LYS A 352 -26.39 -19.60 -29.94
CA LYS A 352 -25.69 -19.25 -31.17
C LYS A 352 -24.61 -18.21 -30.94
N LYS A 353 -23.42 -18.47 -31.50
CA LYS A 353 -22.26 -17.58 -31.46
C LYS A 353 -22.64 -16.17 -31.91
N GLY A 354 -22.37 -15.17 -31.05
CA GLY A 354 -22.51 -13.74 -31.34
C GLY A 354 -23.92 -13.23 -31.70
N LYS A 355 -24.91 -14.12 -31.87
CA LYS A 355 -26.30 -13.76 -32.20
C LYS A 355 -27.18 -13.75 -30.96
N ASP A 356 -27.02 -14.75 -30.10
CA ASP A 356 -27.84 -14.90 -28.91
C ASP A 356 -27.16 -14.19 -27.73
N ARG A 357 -27.82 -13.15 -27.21
CA ARG A 357 -27.35 -12.40 -26.04
C ARG A 357 -27.87 -13.05 -24.78
N ILE A 358 -26.99 -13.22 -23.80
CA ILE A 358 -27.34 -13.76 -22.48
C ILE A 358 -27.28 -12.64 -21.46
N SER A 359 -28.35 -12.43 -20.70
CA SER A 359 -28.39 -11.50 -19.58
C SER A 359 -28.54 -12.30 -18.28
N VAL A 360 -27.59 -12.17 -17.37
CA VAL A 360 -27.66 -12.79 -16.05
C VAL A 360 -28.46 -11.88 -15.13
N LEU A 361 -29.63 -12.33 -14.68
CA LEU A 361 -30.52 -11.57 -13.80
C LEU A 361 -30.15 -11.83 -12.34
N ILE A 362 -29.36 -10.92 -11.77
CA ILE A 362 -28.70 -11.10 -10.48
C ILE A 362 -29.69 -11.16 -9.30
N PRO A 363 -30.75 -10.32 -9.21
CA PRO A 363 -31.72 -10.42 -8.11
C PRO A 363 -32.41 -11.77 -8.00
N GLN A 364 -32.65 -12.47 -9.12
CA GLN A 364 -33.20 -13.82 -9.13
C GLN A 364 -32.14 -14.88 -8.88
N LEU A 365 -30.93 -14.71 -9.42
CA LEU A 365 -29.78 -15.57 -9.13
C LEU A 365 -29.46 -15.63 -7.63
N HIS A 366 -29.45 -14.47 -6.97
CA HIS A 366 -29.22 -14.37 -5.53
C HIS A 366 -30.40 -14.87 -4.68
N ARG A 367 -31.50 -15.24 -5.34
CA ARG A 367 -32.71 -15.82 -4.75
C ARG A 367 -32.98 -17.26 -5.19
N ASP A 368 -32.03 -17.88 -5.87
CA ASP A 368 -32.17 -19.27 -6.28
C ASP A 368 -32.23 -20.18 -5.05
N LYS A 369 -33.41 -20.78 -4.82
CA LYS A 369 -33.68 -21.64 -3.66
C LYS A 369 -32.79 -22.87 -3.63
N ASP A 370 -32.40 -23.38 -4.80
CA ASP A 370 -31.54 -24.56 -4.89
C ASP A 370 -30.13 -24.26 -4.38
N ALA A 371 -29.69 -22.99 -4.47
CA ALA A 371 -28.41 -22.54 -3.95
C ALA A 371 -28.48 -22.02 -2.50
N TRP A 372 -29.54 -21.30 -2.14
CA TRP A 372 -29.62 -20.54 -0.87
C TRP A 372 -30.57 -21.15 0.19
N GLY A 373 -31.31 -22.19 -0.17
CA GLY A 373 -32.32 -22.86 0.67
C GLY A 373 -33.66 -22.12 0.74
N ASP A 374 -34.61 -22.66 1.50
CA ASP A 374 -36.01 -22.20 1.50
C ASP A 374 -36.22 -20.79 2.06
N LYS A 375 -35.35 -20.34 2.97
CA LYS A 375 -35.44 -19.03 3.65
C LYS A 375 -34.80 -17.88 2.85
N VAL A 376 -34.79 -18.00 1.53
CA VAL A 376 -34.00 -17.12 0.65
C VAL A 376 -34.45 -15.66 0.65
N GLU A 377 -35.70 -15.37 1.03
CA GLU A 377 -36.19 -13.99 1.13
C GLU A 377 -35.92 -13.34 2.49
N GLU A 378 -35.53 -14.12 3.51
CA GLU A 378 -35.23 -13.59 4.84
C GLU A 378 -33.89 -12.83 4.81
N PHE A 379 -33.83 -11.66 5.46
CA PHE A 379 -32.59 -10.90 5.64
C PHE A 379 -31.76 -11.53 6.78
N GLN A 380 -30.75 -12.31 6.40
CA GLN A 380 -29.91 -13.05 7.33
C GLN A 380 -28.42 -12.76 7.08
N PRO A 381 -27.85 -11.71 7.70
CA PRO A 381 -26.42 -11.40 7.59
C PRO A 381 -25.50 -12.59 7.87
N GLU A 382 -25.88 -13.43 8.84
CA GLU A 382 -25.10 -14.61 9.27
C GLU A 382 -24.88 -15.66 8.16
N ARG A 383 -25.57 -15.56 7.00
CA ARG A 383 -25.23 -16.35 5.80
C ARG A 383 -23.80 -16.13 5.31
N PHE A 384 -23.24 -14.95 5.60
CA PHE A 384 -21.90 -14.54 5.21
C PHE A 384 -20.88 -14.68 6.36
N GLU A 385 -21.22 -15.38 7.44
CA GLU A 385 -20.28 -15.68 8.52
C GLU A 385 -19.17 -16.64 8.08
N GLU A 386 -19.53 -17.65 7.27
CA GLU A 386 -18.60 -18.61 6.69
C GLU A 386 -18.53 -18.43 5.17
N HIS A 387 -17.47 -17.75 4.70
CA HIS A 387 -17.33 -17.40 3.28
C HIS A 387 -17.33 -18.61 2.32
N ASP A 388 -16.78 -19.74 2.74
CA ASP A 388 -16.74 -20.98 1.94
C ASP A 388 -18.12 -21.60 1.69
N LYS A 389 -19.13 -21.26 2.52
CA LYS A 389 -20.50 -21.75 2.36
C LYS A 389 -21.34 -20.88 1.42
N VAL A 390 -20.84 -19.72 1.02
CA VAL A 390 -21.55 -18.83 0.10
C VAL A 390 -21.53 -19.44 -1.31
N PRO A 391 -22.68 -19.73 -1.94
CA PRO A 391 -22.71 -20.40 -3.23
C PRO A 391 -22.10 -19.53 -4.33
N HIS A 392 -20.86 -19.82 -4.73
CA HIS A 392 -20.06 -18.95 -5.62
C HIS A 392 -20.72 -18.61 -6.96
N HIS A 393 -21.43 -19.57 -7.54
CA HIS A 393 -22.13 -19.36 -8.81
C HIS A 393 -23.48 -18.65 -8.63
N ALA A 394 -23.98 -18.52 -7.40
CA ALA A 394 -25.23 -17.84 -7.06
C ALA A 394 -25.03 -16.50 -6.33
N TYR A 395 -23.79 -16.03 -6.14
CA TYR A 395 -23.47 -14.72 -5.56
C TYR A 395 -22.48 -13.95 -6.45
N LYS A 396 -22.97 -12.98 -7.21
CA LYS A 396 -22.22 -12.17 -8.19
C LYS A 396 -22.55 -10.66 -8.14
N PRO A 397 -22.56 -10.00 -6.97
CA PRO A 397 -22.92 -8.57 -6.89
C PRO A 397 -21.91 -7.64 -7.60
N PHE A 398 -20.67 -8.11 -7.81
CA PHE A 398 -19.60 -7.36 -8.47
C PHE A 398 -19.24 -7.90 -9.87
N GLY A 399 -20.10 -8.72 -10.47
CA GLY A 399 -19.87 -9.29 -11.80
C GLY A 399 -19.10 -10.62 -11.77
N ASN A 400 -18.36 -10.91 -12.84
CA ASN A 400 -17.72 -12.22 -13.05
C ASN A 400 -16.38 -12.10 -13.77
N GLY A 401 -15.43 -12.96 -13.37
CA GLY A 401 -14.21 -13.18 -14.12
C GLY A 401 -13.35 -11.91 -14.22
N GLN A 402 -12.59 -11.79 -15.31
CA GLN A 402 -11.68 -10.66 -15.55
C GLN A 402 -12.44 -9.33 -15.70
N ARG A 403 -13.76 -9.39 -15.81
CA ARG A 403 -14.67 -8.25 -15.88
C ARG A 403 -15.38 -7.98 -14.55
N ALA A 404 -14.99 -8.65 -13.47
CA ALA A 404 -15.42 -8.30 -12.12
C ALA A 404 -15.01 -6.87 -11.76
N CYS A 405 -15.79 -6.22 -10.90
CA CYS A 405 -15.58 -4.84 -10.50
C CYS A 405 -14.23 -4.68 -9.81
N ILE A 406 -13.34 -3.91 -10.45
CA ILE A 406 -12.04 -3.54 -9.90
C ILE A 406 -12.15 -2.73 -8.59
N GLY A 407 -13.21 -1.94 -8.46
CA GLY A 407 -13.48 -1.07 -7.31
C GLY A 407 -14.18 -1.75 -6.14
N MET A 408 -14.32 -3.07 -6.14
CA MET A 408 -15.06 -3.81 -5.11
C MET A 408 -14.54 -3.52 -3.68
N GLN A 409 -13.21 -3.53 -3.48
CA GLN A 409 -12.63 -3.24 -2.17
C GLN A 409 -12.89 -1.80 -1.73
N PHE A 410 -12.80 -0.85 -2.66
CA PHE A 410 -13.10 0.56 -2.40
C PHE A 410 -14.54 0.74 -1.93
N ALA A 411 -15.50 0.19 -2.69
CA ALA A 411 -16.93 0.32 -2.40
C ALA A 411 -17.30 -0.32 -1.06
N LEU A 412 -16.78 -1.52 -0.77
CA LEU A 412 -17.13 -2.21 0.47
C LEU A 412 -16.42 -1.61 1.69
N HIS A 413 -15.20 -1.08 1.55
CA HIS A 413 -14.51 -0.35 2.63
C HIS A 413 -15.23 0.95 2.95
N GLU A 414 -15.57 1.75 1.94
CA GLU A 414 -16.37 2.97 2.10
C GLU A 414 -17.71 2.66 2.78
N ALA A 415 -18.46 1.67 2.28
CA ALA A 415 -19.75 1.32 2.83
C ALA A 415 -19.67 0.84 4.29
N THR A 416 -18.62 0.07 4.64
CA THR A 416 -18.41 -0.42 6.00
C THR A 416 -18.09 0.73 6.95
N LEU A 417 -17.19 1.63 6.55
CA LEU A 417 -16.84 2.84 7.31
C LEU A 417 -18.08 3.70 7.56
N VAL A 418 -18.81 4.03 6.50
CA VAL A 418 -19.96 4.95 6.56
C VAL A 418 -21.07 4.35 7.41
N MET A 419 -21.44 3.08 7.17
CA MET A 419 -22.45 2.41 7.98
C MET A 419 -22.06 2.38 9.46
N GLY A 420 -20.80 2.04 9.76
CA GLY A 420 -20.26 2.07 11.11
C GLY A 420 -20.39 3.45 11.76
N MET A 421 -19.98 4.52 11.06
CA MET A 421 -20.07 5.90 11.57
C MET A 421 -21.51 6.37 11.77
N LEU A 422 -22.44 6.04 10.86
CA LEU A 422 -23.85 6.40 11.02
C LEU A 422 -24.44 5.73 12.26
N LEU A 423 -24.17 4.43 12.47
CA LEU A 423 -24.65 3.69 13.64
C LEU A 423 -23.94 4.12 14.94
N GLN A 424 -22.69 4.58 14.87
CA GLN A 424 -21.98 5.11 16.04
C GLN A 424 -22.66 6.39 16.55
N HIS A 425 -23.14 7.24 15.65
CA HIS A 425 -23.64 8.58 15.98
C HIS A 425 -25.16 8.68 16.10
N PHE A 426 -25.93 7.82 15.43
CA PHE A 426 -27.38 7.99 15.28
C PHE A 426 -28.18 6.72 15.59
N GLU A 427 -29.28 6.92 16.31
CA GLU A 427 -30.42 6.02 16.32
C GLU A 427 -31.25 6.28 15.06
N LEU A 428 -31.43 5.26 14.22
CA LEU A 428 -32.17 5.37 12.97
C LEU A 428 -33.66 5.05 13.22
N ILE A 429 -34.56 5.89 12.70
CA ILE A 429 -36.00 5.77 12.95
C ILE A 429 -36.77 5.77 11.63
N ASP A 430 -37.45 4.66 11.37
CA ASP A 430 -38.48 4.57 10.33
C ASP A 430 -39.82 5.11 10.87
N TYR A 431 -39.99 6.42 10.78
CA TYR A 431 -41.20 7.10 11.24
C TYR A 431 -42.40 6.94 10.30
N GLN A 432 -42.19 6.45 9.07
CA GLN A 432 -43.26 6.27 8.08
C GLN A 432 -43.71 4.82 7.94
N ASN A 433 -43.03 3.88 8.60
CA ASN A 433 -43.12 2.45 8.29
C ASN A 433 -42.97 2.19 6.78
N TYR A 434 -41.94 2.78 6.19
CA TYR A 434 -41.70 2.81 4.75
C TYR A 434 -41.75 1.38 4.15
N GLN A 435 -42.46 1.23 3.03
CA GLN A 435 -42.50 -0.02 2.27
C GLN A 435 -41.57 0.11 1.08
N LEU A 436 -40.73 -0.90 0.84
CA LEU A 436 -39.71 -0.80 -0.20
C LEU A 436 -40.32 -0.60 -1.58
N ASP A 437 -40.18 0.61 -2.11
CA ASP A 437 -40.26 0.88 -3.53
C ASP A 437 -38.85 0.89 -4.14
N VAL A 438 -38.62 0.03 -5.14
CA VAL A 438 -37.33 -0.06 -5.83
C VAL A 438 -37.38 0.84 -7.07
N LYS A 439 -36.62 1.93 -7.03
CA LYS A 439 -36.36 2.80 -8.17
C LYS A 439 -35.26 2.18 -9.04
N GLN A 440 -35.46 2.23 -10.36
CA GLN A 440 -34.55 1.60 -11.33
C GLN A 440 -34.09 2.62 -12.37
N THR A 441 -32.78 2.70 -12.54
CA THR A 441 -32.12 3.38 -13.66
C THR A 441 -31.21 2.36 -14.33
N LEU A 442 -29.92 2.70 -14.53
CA LEU A 442 -28.89 1.69 -14.74
C LEU A 442 -28.68 0.82 -13.49
N THR A 443 -28.99 1.37 -12.30
CA THR A 443 -28.82 0.72 -11.00
C THR A 443 -30.13 0.62 -10.21
N LEU A 444 -30.14 -0.18 -9.14
CA LEU A 444 -31.26 -0.33 -8.20
C LEU A 444 -31.01 0.44 -6.90
N LYS A 445 -32.01 1.18 -6.42
CA LYS A 445 -32.00 1.79 -5.08
C LYS A 445 -33.40 1.96 -4.51
N PRO A 446 -33.57 2.14 -3.18
CA PRO A 446 -34.83 2.57 -2.62
C PRO A 446 -35.28 3.93 -3.21
N GLY A 447 -36.56 4.08 -3.55
CA GLY A 447 -37.16 5.34 -4.00
C GLY A 447 -37.80 6.11 -2.84
N ASP A 448 -37.59 7.43 -2.76
CA ASP A 448 -38.21 8.31 -1.75
C ASP A 448 -38.08 7.82 -0.30
N PHE A 449 -36.99 7.11 0.02
CA PHE A 449 -36.78 6.50 1.33
C PHE A 449 -36.26 7.53 2.33
N LYS A 450 -37.14 7.95 3.25
CA LYS A 450 -36.86 8.99 4.25
C LYS A 450 -36.92 8.45 5.66
N ILE A 451 -35.94 8.81 6.46
CA ILE A 451 -35.85 8.41 7.87
C ILE A 451 -35.76 9.64 8.78
N ARG A 452 -35.96 9.42 10.07
CA ARG A 452 -35.53 10.35 11.11
C ARG A 452 -34.36 9.76 11.85
N ILE A 453 -33.62 10.63 12.51
CA ILE A 453 -32.44 10.26 13.28
C ILE A 453 -32.51 10.93 14.65
N LEU A 454 -32.00 10.24 15.67
CA LEU A 454 -31.73 10.83 16.97
C LEU A 454 -30.24 10.68 17.28
N PRO A 455 -29.55 11.73 17.76
CA PRO A 455 -28.18 11.60 18.23
C PRO A 455 -28.10 10.57 19.36
N ARG A 456 -27.20 9.59 19.24
CA ARG A 456 -26.92 8.64 20.33
C ARG A 456 -26.14 9.38 21.42
N LYS A 457 -26.70 9.41 22.64
CA LYS A 457 -25.93 9.81 23.83
C LYS A 457 -24.89 8.72 24.07
N GLN A 458 -23.61 9.01 23.87
CA GLN A 458 -22.58 8.08 24.33
C GLN A 458 -22.73 7.93 25.85
N THR A 459 -23.13 6.74 26.28
CA THR A 459 -22.96 6.27 27.66
C THR A 459 -21.47 6.04 27.85
N ILE A 460 -20.71 7.11 28.13
CA ILE A 460 -19.39 6.97 28.74
C ILE A 460 -19.67 6.47 30.17
N SER A 461 -19.87 5.17 30.29
CA SER A 461 -19.96 4.48 31.56
C SER A 461 -18.58 4.49 32.16
N HIS A 462 -18.31 5.44 33.04
CA HIS A 462 -17.20 5.31 33.99
C HIS A 462 -17.42 4.03 34.82
N PRO A 463 -16.45 3.09 34.89
CA PRO A 463 -16.34 2.21 36.03
C PRO A 463 -15.42 2.90 37.03
N THR A 464 -16.07 3.39 38.08
CA THR A 464 -15.51 3.77 39.36
C THR A 464 -14.51 2.72 39.86
N VAL A 465 -13.37 3.22 40.32
CA VAL A 465 -12.39 2.59 41.20
C VAL A 465 -13.05 1.66 42.23
N LEU A 466 -12.65 0.38 42.29
CA LEU A 466 -12.66 -0.43 43.51
C LEU A 466 -11.71 -1.63 43.41
N ALA A 467 -10.63 -1.52 44.18
CA ALA A 467 -9.87 -2.51 44.95
C ALA A 467 -9.39 -3.83 44.28
N PRO A 468 -8.07 -4.11 44.32
CA PRO A 468 -7.52 -5.43 43.99
C PRO A 468 -7.75 -6.40 45.15
N THR A 469 -8.36 -7.55 44.86
CA THR A 469 -8.30 -8.73 45.73
C THR A 469 -6.98 -9.46 45.51
N GLU A 470 -6.18 -9.52 46.57
CA GLU A 470 -4.92 -10.24 46.67
C GLU A 470 -5.09 -11.74 46.38
N GLY A 471 -4.39 -12.23 45.35
CA GLY A 471 -4.12 -13.65 45.12
C GLY A 471 -2.62 -13.88 45.16
N LYS A 472 -2.10 -14.35 46.30
CA LYS A 472 -0.71 -14.80 46.45
C LYS A 472 -0.45 -16.11 45.69
N LEU A 473 0.80 -16.24 45.23
CA LEU A 473 1.67 -17.42 45.03
C LEU A 473 2.28 -17.35 43.62
N LYS A 474 3.57 -17.53 43.36
CA LYS A 474 4.81 -17.60 44.14
C LYS A 474 5.92 -17.38 43.10
N ASN A 475 6.98 -16.67 43.48
CA ASN A 475 8.23 -16.64 42.70
C ASN A 475 8.79 -18.06 42.58
N ASP A 476 9.29 -18.39 41.40
CA ASP A 476 10.51 -19.18 41.22
C ASP A 476 11.24 -18.65 39.97
N GLU A 477 12.35 -17.96 40.20
CA GLU A 477 13.33 -17.57 39.19
C GLU A 477 14.27 -18.74 38.89
N ILE A 478 14.56 -18.99 37.61
CA ILE A 478 15.86 -19.52 37.18
C ILE A 478 16.25 -18.83 35.88
N LYS A 479 17.27 -17.97 35.94
CA LYS A 479 18.12 -17.61 34.80
C LYS A 479 19.33 -18.53 34.80
N GLN A 480 19.61 -19.18 33.68
CA GLN A 480 20.91 -19.73 33.32
C GLN A 480 21.41 -19.02 32.06
N HIS A 481 22.69 -18.68 32.04
CA HIS A 481 23.41 -18.27 30.83
C HIS A 481 23.80 -19.49 30.00
N VAL A 482 23.64 -19.43 28.67
CA VAL A 482 24.36 -20.33 27.75
C VAL A 482 24.88 -19.53 26.56
N GLN A 483 26.14 -19.79 26.21
CA GLN A 483 26.78 -19.37 24.95
C GLN A 483 25.92 -19.80 23.75
N LYS A 484 25.82 -18.95 22.72
CA LYS A 484 25.10 -19.26 21.47
C LYS A 484 25.67 -20.53 20.84
N THR A 485 24.94 -21.62 21.03
CA THR A 485 24.95 -22.83 20.20
C THR A 485 23.70 -22.70 19.32
N PRO A 486 23.72 -23.04 18.03
CA PRO A 486 22.52 -22.95 17.18
C PRO A 486 21.32 -23.62 17.87
N SER A 487 20.18 -22.93 17.84
CA SER A 487 18.89 -23.37 18.42
C SER A 487 18.48 -24.73 17.87
N ILE A 488 18.91 -25.00 16.64
CA ILE A 488 18.62 -26.18 15.84
C ILE A 488 19.93 -26.88 15.47
N ILE A 489 20.08 -28.13 15.92
CA ILE A 489 21.17 -29.01 15.51
C ILE A 489 20.88 -29.49 14.08
N GLY A 490 21.79 -29.23 13.14
CA GLY A 490 21.70 -29.69 11.74
C GLY A 490 21.31 -28.64 10.69
N ALA A 491 21.14 -27.37 11.06
CA ALA A 491 20.72 -26.29 10.15
C ALA A 491 21.83 -25.78 9.21
N ASP A 492 23.11 -25.93 9.57
CA ASP A 492 24.27 -25.33 8.87
C ASP A 492 24.46 -25.75 7.39
N ASN A 493 23.75 -26.80 6.94
CA ASN A 493 23.80 -27.32 5.56
C ASN A 493 22.46 -27.19 4.80
N LEU A 494 21.46 -26.51 5.35
CA LEU A 494 20.15 -26.36 4.72
C LEU A 494 20.07 -25.06 3.90
N SER A 495 19.70 -25.14 2.63
CA SER A 495 19.36 -23.98 1.78
C SER A 495 17.85 -23.83 1.66
N LEU A 496 17.37 -22.59 1.55
CA LEU A 496 15.98 -22.23 1.41
C LEU A 496 15.80 -21.25 0.25
N LEU A 497 15.09 -21.66 -0.79
CA LEU A 497 14.66 -20.79 -1.87
C LEU A 497 13.22 -20.32 -1.60
N VAL A 498 12.99 -19.01 -1.53
CA VAL A 498 11.65 -18.43 -1.40
C VAL A 498 11.25 -17.75 -2.71
N LEU A 499 10.25 -18.32 -3.37
CA LEU A 499 9.69 -17.83 -4.64
C LEU A 499 8.47 -16.97 -4.38
N TYR A 500 8.30 -15.89 -5.14
CA TYR A 500 7.08 -15.08 -5.05
C TYR A 500 6.39 -14.79 -6.38
N GLY A 501 5.05 -14.73 -6.34
CA GLY A 501 4.19 -14.21 -7.40
C GLY A 501 3.31 -13.09 -6.85
N SER A 502 3.48 -11.86 -7.31
CA SER A 502 2.85 -10.68 -6.71
C SER A 502 2.72 -9.53 -7.70
N ASP A 503 1.49 -9.06 -7.95
CA ASP A 503 1.27 -7.82 -8.74
C ASP A 503 1.27 -6.55 -7.86
N THR A 504 0.94 -6.69 -6.56
CA THR A 504 0.77 -5.57 -5.61
C THR A 504 1.81 -5.54 -4.50
N GLY A 505 2.84 -6.39 -4.58
CA GLY A 505 3.93 -6.51 -3.60
C GLY A 505 3.64 -7.23 -2.27
N VAL A 506 2.40 -7.64 -1.96
CA VAL A 506 2.07 -8.30 -0.68
C VAL A 506 2.75 -9.67 -0.53
N ALA A 507 2.62 -10.54 -1.54
CA ALA A 507 3.24 -11.87 -1.52
C ALA A 507 4.77 -11.78 -1.56
N GLU A 508 5.32 -10.76 -2.21
CA GLU A 508 6.75 -10.47 -2.18
C GLU A 508 7.23 -10.08 -0.78
N GLY A 509 6.49 -9.20 -0.08
CA GLY A 509 6.83 -8.80 1.29
C GLY A 509 6.89 -9.98 2.26
N ILE A 510 5.90 -10.87 2.19
CA ILE A 510 5.85 -12.09 3.00
C ILE A 510 7.00 -13.04 2.64
N ALA A 511 7.30 -13.20 1.34
CA ALA A 511 8.43 -14.04 0.91
C ALA A 511 9.76 -13.55 1.50
N ARG A 512 9.99 -12.24 1.55
CA ARG A 512 11.17 -11.63 2.18
C ARG A 512 11.20 -11.90 3.69
N GLU A 513 10.07 -11.67 4.37
CA GLU A 513 9.95 -11.92 5.81
C GLU A 513 10.25 -13.39 6.20
N LEU A 514 9.78 -14.36 5.40
CA LEU A 514 10.05 -15.78 5.62
C LEU A 514 11.53 -16.13 5.44
N ALA A 515 12.17 -15.53 4.44
CA ALA A 515 13.60 -15.70 4.20
C ALA A 515 14.43 -15.08 5.33
N ASP A 516 14.06 -13.90 5.81
CA ASP A 516 14.72 -13.24 6.94
C ASP A 516 14.60 -14.10 8.22
N THR A 517 13.40 -14.63 8.50
CA THR A 517 13.14 -15.52 9.64
C THR A 517 14.00 -16.80 9.60
N ALA A 518 14.15 -17.43 8.44
CA ALA A 518 15.01 -18.61 8.30
C ALA A 518 16.51 -18.26 8.41
N SER A 519 16.91 -17.09 7.89
CA SER A 519 18.29 -16.61 7.98
C SER A 519 18.71 -16.37 9.44
N LEU A 520 17.80 -15.88 10.28
CA LEU A 520 18.01 -15.71 11.73
C LEU A 520 18.29 -17.02 12.48
N GLU A 521 17.75 -18.15 11.99
CA GLU A 521 17.98 -19.48 12.56
C GLU A 521 19.16 -20.23 11.89
N GLY A 522 19.92 -19.55 11.03
CA GLY A 522 21.16 -20.07 10.42
C GLY A 522 20.99 -20.80 9.07
N VAL A 523 19.81 -20.70 8.43
CA VAL A 523 19.54 -21.31 7.11
C VAL A 523 19.96 -20.36 5.99
N GLN A 524 20.64 -20.84 4.94
CA GLN A 524 20.99 -20.00 3.79
C GLN A 524 19.75 -19.73 2.93
N THR A 525 19.40 -18.47 2.69
CA THR A 525 18.16 -18.11 1.97
C THR A 525 18.39 -17.33 0.67
N GLU A 526 17.49 -17.49 -0.30
CA GLU A 526 17.42 -16.71 -1.53
C GLU A 526 15.95 -16.35 -1.83
N VAL A 527 15.66 -15.11 -2.26
CA VAL A 527 14.31 -14.65 -2.62
C VAL A 527 14.25 -14.17 -4.05
N VAL A 528 13.39 -14.78 -4.89
CA VAL A 528 13.27 -14.44 -6.33
C VAL A 528 11.82 -14.59 -6.83
N ALA A 529 11.49 -13.96 -7.97
CA ALA A 529 10.17 -14.11 -8.56
C ALA A 529 9.97 -15.52 -9.16
N LEU A 530 8.72 -15.98 -9.25
CA LEU A 530 8.39 -17.31 -9.79
C LEU A 530 8.92 -17.52 -11.21
N ASN A 531 8.78 -16.54 -12.10
CA ASN A 531 9.27 -16.65 -13.47
C ASN A 531 10.81 -16.79 -13.57
N ASP A 532 11.57 -16.41 -12.54
CA ASP A 532 13.04 -16.42 -12.57
C ASP A 532 13.65 -17.81 -12.26
N ARG A 533 12.81 -18.78 -11.86
CA ARG A 533 13.22 -20.14 -11.48
C ARG A 533 12.53 -21.25 -12.30
N ILE A 534 12.07 -20.90 -13.49
CA ILE A 534 11.58 -21.86 -14.49
C ILE A 534 12.68 -22.88 -14.81
N GLY A 535 12.37 -24.17 -14.72
CA GLY A 535 13.30 -25.26 -15.06
C GLY A 535 14.46 -25.47 -14.09
N SER A 536 14.57 -24.69 -13.00
CA SER A 536 15.77 -24.60 -12.17
C SER A 536 15.50 -24.66 -10.65
N LEU A 537 14.43 -25.36 -10.25
CA LEU A 537 14.12 -25.57 -8.83
C LEU A 537 15.16 -26.49 -8.15
N PRO A 538 15.66 -26.14 -6.96
CA PRO A 538 16.67 -26.93 -6.26
C PRO A 538 16.07 -28.25 -5.74
N LYS A 539 16.87 -29.31 -5.82
CA LYS A 539 16.54 -30.65 -5.28
C LYS A 539 17.15 -30.91 -3.90
N GLU A 540 17.99 -29.99 -3.44
CA GLU A 540 18.58 -29.98 -2.10
C GLU A 540 18.05 -28.74 -1.37
N GLY A 541 17.72 -28.88 -0.09
CA GLY A 541 17.10 -27.82 0.70
C GLY A 541 15.58 -27.73 0.54
N ALA A 542 15.02 -26.57 0.88
CA ALA A 542 13.59 -26.30 0.89
C ALA A 542 13.20 -25.23 -0.13
N VAL A 543 12.02 -25.34 -0.73
CA VAL A 543 11.41 -24.30 -1.57
C VAL A 543 10.12 -23.80 -0.92
N LEU A 544 10.07 -22.53 -0.57
CA LEU A 544 8.84 -21.86 -0.16
C LEU A 544 8.28 -21.06 -1.33
N ILE A 545 6.98 -21.17 -1.60
CA ILE A 545 6.32 -20.40 -2.66
C ILE A 545 5.24 -19.53 -2.04
N VAL A 546 5.35 -18.22 -2.18
CA VAL A 546 4.35 -17.25 -1.73
C VAL A 546 3.74 -16.58 -2.93
N THR A 547 2.48 -16.85 -3.24
CA THR A 547 1.88 -16.31 -4.47
C THR A 547 0.46 -15.85 -4.26
N SER A 548 0.08 -14.77 -4.93
CA SER A 548 -1.31 -14.31 -4.95
C SER A 548 -2.09 -14.94 -6.11
N SER A 549 -3.43 -14.90 -6.03
CA SER A 549 -4.28 -15.14 -7.18
C SER A 549 -5.21 -13.96 -7.37
N TYR A 550 -5.26 -13.41 -8.58
CA TYR A 550 -6.23 -12.38 -8.92
C TYR A 550 -7.24 -12.93 -9.93
N ASN A 551 -8.49 -13.05 -9.47
CA ASN A 551 -9.58 -13.65 -10.25
C ASN A 551 -9.17 -14.99 -10.93
N GLY A 552 -8.40 -15.80 -10.21
CA GLY A 552 -7.99 -17.12 -10.69
C GLY A 552 -6.89 -17.15 -11.75
N LYS A 553 -6.32 -15.99 -12.09
CA LYS A 553 -5.12 -15.87 -12.94
C LYS A 553 -3.87 -15.66 -12.10
N PRO A 554 -2.70 -16.12 -12.58
CA PRO A 554 -1.44 -15.89 -11.88
C PRO A 554 -1.01 -14.43 -12.00
N PRO A 555 -0.23 -13.93 -11.03
CA PRO A 555 0.44 -12.65 -11.14
C PRO A 555 1.33 -12.57 -12.39
N SER A 556 1.59 -11.35 -12.87
CA SER A 556 2.43 -11.09 -14.04
C SER A 556 3.80 -11.77 -13.96
N ASN A 557 4.43 -11.75 -12.78
CA ASN A 557 5.71 -12.40 -12.49
C ASN A 557 5.63 -13.91 -12.14
N ALA A 558 4.47 -14.55 -12.35
CA ALA A 558 4.24 -15.98 -12.11
C ALA A 558 3.58 -16.72 -13.29
N GLY A 559 3.06 -16.00 -14.30
CA GLY A 559 2.32 -16.60 -15.41
C GLY A 559 3.13 -17.62 -16.23
N GLN A 560 4.39 -17.31 -16.53
CA GLN A 560 5.25 -18.22 -17.29
C GLN A 560 5.60 -19.47 -16.47
N PHE A 561 5.80 -19.31 -15.16
CA PHE A 561 6.02 -20.43 -14.25
C PHE A 561 4.81 -21.38 -14.19
N VAL A 562 3.59 -20.84 -14.13
CA VAL A 562 2.36 -21.65 -14.14
C VAL A 562 2.21 -22.42 -15.45
N GLN A 563 2.48 -21.78 -16.59
CA GLN A 563 2.48 -22.45 -17.89
C GLN A 563 3.54 -23.56 -17.96
N TRP A 564 4.74 -23.30 -17.46
CA TRP A 564 5.80 -24.31 -17.40
C TRP A 564 5.41 -25.53 -16.55
N LEU A 565 4.75 -25.33 -15.40
CA LEU A 565 4.20 -26.42 -14.57
C LEU A 565 3.14 -27.25 -15.31
N GLU A 566 2.39 -26.67 -16.23
CA GLU A 566 1.40 -27.37 -17.05
C GLU A 566 2.09 -28.32 -18.03
N GLU A 567 3.13 -27.84 -18.73
CA GLU A 567 3.86 -28.53 -19.78
C GLU A 567 4.88 -29.58 -19.27
N LEU A 568 5.24 -29.52 -17.99
CA LEU A 568 6.16 -30.44 -17.31
C LEU A 568 5.71 -31.90 -17.39
N LYS A 569 6.65 -32.84 -17.59
CA LYS A 569 6.33 -34.28 -17.56
C LYS A 569 6.25 -34.79 -16.11
N PRO A 570 5.53 -35.90 -15.86
CA PRO A 570 5.56 -36.56 -14.55
C PRO A 570 7.00 -36.88 -14.10
N ASP A 571 7.24 -36.83 -12.79
CA ASP A 571 8.51 -37.10 -12.10
C ASP A 571 9.69 -36.15 -12.37
N GLU A 572 9.55 -35.11 -13.20
CA GLU A 572 10.65 -34.17 -13.45
C GLU A 572 11.04 -33.33 -12.21
N LEU A 573 10.12 -33.11 -11.28
CA LEU A 573 10.36 -32.41 -10.01
C LEU A 573 10.76 -33.34 -8.86
N LYS A 574 11.07 -34.61 -9.15
CA LYS A 574 11.51 -35.57 -8.13
C LYS A 574 12.76 -35.05 -7.41
N GLY A 575 12.64 -34.98 -6.09
CA GLY A 575 13.67 -34.48 -5.18
C GLY A 575 13.42 -33.06 -4.65
N VAL A 576 12.54 -32.27 -5.27
CA VAL A 576 12.19 -30.94 -4.76
C VAL A 576 11.31 -31.07 -3.52
N GLN A 577 11.68 -30.41 -2.42
CA GLN A 577 10.84 -30.33 -1.21
C GLN A 577 10.25 -28.92 -1.10
N TYR A 578 8.92 -28.79 -0.97
CA TYR A 578 8.27 -27.48 -1.02
C TYR A 578 7.10 -27.30 -0.03
N ALA A 579 6.77 -26.02 0.23
CA ALA A 579 5.50 -25.60 0.81
C ALA A 579 5.01 -24.31 0.16
N VAL A 580 3.69 -24.10 0.14
CA VAL A 580 3.05 -22.96 -0.53
C VAL A 580 2.25 -22.14 0.48
N PHE A 581 2.37 -20.82 0.41
CA PHE A 581 1.47 -19.87 1.05
C PHE A 581 0.73 -19.07 -0.02
N GLY A 582 -0.59 -19.08 0.06
CA GLY A 582 -1.44 -18.41 -0.89
C GLY A 582 -2.06 -17.13 -0.34
N CYS A 583 -1.88 -16.03 -1.06
CA CYS A 583 -2.55 -14.76 -0.79
C CYS A 583 -3.82 -14.68 -1.65
N GLY A 584 -4.96 -15.00 -1.07
CA GLY A 584 -6.27 -14.99 -1.74
C GLY A 584 -7.17 -13.91 -1.17
N ASP A 585 -8.36 -13.80 -1.74
CA ASP A 585 -9.40 -12.91 -1.22
C ASP A 585 -10.76 -13.58 -1.46
N HIS A 586 -11.51 -13.83 -0.39
CA HIS A 586 -12.82 -14.52 -0.46
C HIS A 586 -13.87 -13.72 -1.23
N ASN A 587 -13.66 -12.43 -1.50
CA ASN A 587 -14.53 -11.70 -2.41
C ASN A 587 -14.45 -12.24 -3.85
N TRP A 588 -13.38 -12.98 -4.24
CA TRP A 588 -13.29 -13.77 -5.48
C TRP A 588 -13.51 -15.26 -5.21
N ALA A 589 -14.58 -15.57 -4.49
CA ALA A 589 -14.89 -16.87 -3.94
C ALA A 589 -14.72 -18.06 -4.94
N SER A 590 -15.19 -17.93 -6.20
CA SER A 590 -15.06 -18.99 -7.24
C SER A 590 -13.63 -19.29 -7.68
N THR A 591 -12.72 -18.35 -7.46
CA THR A 591 -11.30 -18.47 -7.82
C THR A 591 -10.39 -18.29 -6.61
N TYR A 592 -10.96 -18.35 -5.40
CA TYR A 592 -10.24 -18.19 -4.16
C TYR A 592 -9.08 -19.18 -4.11
N GLN A 593 -7.87 -18.64 -3.95
CA GLN A 593 -6.63 -19.40 -3.86
C GLN A 593 -6.32 -20.27 -5.09
N ARG A 594 -6.96 -20.05 -6.26
CA ARG A 594 -6.83 -20.94 -7.43
C ARG A 594 -5.38 -21.16 -7.87
N ILE A 595 -4.58 -20.10 -7.97
CA ILE A 595 -3.19 -20.20 -8.42
C ILE A 595 -2.27 -20.83 -7.38
N PRO A 596 -2.29 -20.40 -6.10
CA PRO A 596 -1.56 -21.10 -5.03
C PRO A 596 -1.93 -22.58 -4.94
N ARG A 597 -3.22 -22.91 -5.06
CA ARG A 597 -3.72 -24.29 -5.07
C ARG A 597 -3.21 -25.06 -6.28
N TYR A 598 -3.30 -24.47 -7.48
CA TYR A 598 -2.80 -25.08 -8.71
C TYR A 598 -1.30 -25.38 -8.64
N ILE A 599 -0.49 -24.40 -8.21
CA ILE A 599 0.96 -24.60 -8.03
C ILE A 599 1.21 -25.72 -7.02
N ASP A 600 0.54 -25.70 -5.88
CA ASP A 600 0.70 -26.71 -4.84
C ASP A 600 0.30 -28.12 -5.31
N GLU A 601 -0.77 -28.27 -6.07
CA GLU A 601 -1.22 -29.56 -6.59
C GLU A 601 -0.33 -30.07 -7.74
N GLN A 602 0.03 -29.20 -8.69
CA GLN A 602 0.87 -29.56 -9.83
C GLN A 602 2.28 -29.94 -9.39
N MET A 603 2.89 -29.19 -8.46
CA MET A 603 4.21 -29.53 -7.92
C MET A 603 4.23 -30.97 -7.39
N ALA A 604 3.22 -31.36 -6.59
CA ALA A 604 3.08 -32.73 -6.11
C ALA A 604 2.87 -33.76 -7.24
N GLN A 605 2.01 -33.46 -8.22
CA GLN A 605 1.76 -34.35 -9.36
C GLN A 605 3.00 -34.56 -10.25
N LYS A 606 3.90 -33.58 -10.33
CA LYS A 606 5.17 -33.68 -11.10
C LYS A 606 6.33 -34.26 -10.29
N GLY A 607 6.07 -34.75 -9.07
CA GLY A 607 7.03 -35.53 -8.27
C GLY A 607 7.73 -34.76 -7.13
N ALA A 608 7.37 -33.51 -6.86
CA ALA A 608 7.88 -32.79 -5.69
C ALA A 608 7.20 -33.27 -4.40
N THR A 609 7.90 -33.18 -3.27
CA THR A 609 7.40 -33.61 -1.96
C THR A 609 6.97 -32.39 -1.14
N ARG A 610 5.70 -32.36 -0.71
CA ARG A 610 5.18 -31.32 0.19
C ARG A 610 5.63 -31.57 1.63
N PHE A 611 6.38 -30.65 2.24
CA PHE A 611 6.84 -30.82 3.63
C PHE A 611 5.92 -30.18 4.68
N SER A 612 5.12 -29.16 4.29
CA SER A 612 4.11 -28.53 5.16
C SER A 612 2.81 -28.32 4.39
N LYS A 613 1.67 -28.35 5.08
CA LYS A 613 0.37 -28.06 4.46
C LYS A 613 0.37 -26.65 3.83
N ARG A 614 -0.30 -26.50 2.68
CA ARG A 614 -0.51 -25.20 2.04
C ARG A 614 -1.21 -24.24 2.99
N GLY A 615 -0.69 -23.03 3.10
CA GLY A 615 -1.29 -21.92 3.83
C GLY A 615 -2.18 -21.08 2.95
N GLU A 616 -3.19 -20.47 3.56
CA GLU A 616 -4.18 -19.64 2.90
C GLU A 616 -4.46 -18.43 3.78
N ALA A 617 -4.21 -17.23 3.25
CA ALA A 617 -4.68 -15.99 3.85
C ALA A 617 -5.66 -15.26 2.93
N ASP A 618 -6.63 -14.61 3.55
CA ASP A 618 -7.73 -13.89 2.94
C ASP A 618 -7.56 -12.39 3.16
N ALA A 619 -7.33 -11.63 2.08
CA ALA A 619 -7.14 -10.19 2.12
C ALA A 619 -8.37 -9.43 2.64
N SER A 620 -9.55 -10.07 2.62
CA SER A 620 -10.79 -9.51 3.14
C SER A 620 -11.11 -9.88 4.58
N GLY A 621 -10.28 -10.74 5.19
CA GLY A 621 -10.40 -11.22 6.56
C GLY A 621 -9.20 -10.84 7.43
N ASP A 622 -8.90 -11.68 8.42
CA ASP A 622 -7.73 -11.50 9.30
C ASP A 622 -6.48 -12.12 8.66
N PHE A 623 -6.02 -11.46 7.60
CA PHE A 623 -4.88 -11.91 6.79
C PHE A 623 -3.62 -12.15 7.65
N GLU A 624 -3.38 -11.27 8.63
CA GLU A 624 -2.20 -11.34 9.49
C GLU A 624 -2.26 -12.55 10.43
N GLU A 625 -3.40 -12.80 11.10
CA GLU A 625 -3.56 -13.97 11.97
C GLU A 625 -3.37 -15.29 11.18
N GLN A 626 -3.94 -15.37 9.98
CA GLN A 626 -3.82 -16.56 9.12
C GLN A 626 -2.38 -16.80 8.65
N LEU A 627 -1.65 -15.73 8.33
CA LEU A 627 -0.23 -15.78 8.02
C LEU A 627 0.59 -16.27 9.21
N GLU A 628 0.36 -15.71 10.41
CA GLU A 628 1.07 -16.14 11.63
C GLU A 628 0.81 -17.61 11.97
N GLN A 629 -0.44 -18.06 11.88
CA GLN A 629 -0.81 -19.44 12.15
C GLN A 629 -0.13 -20.40 11.16
N TRP A 630 -0.09 -20.06 9.87
CA TRP A 630 0.62 -20.87 8.89
C TRP A 630 2.12 -20.89 9.14
N LYS A 631 2.75 -19.74 9.43
CA LYS A 631 4.19 -19.65 9.74
C LYS A 631 4.57 -20.61 10.87
N GLN A 632 3.83 -20.59 11.98
CA GLN A 632 4.08 -21.48 13.12
C GLN A 632 4.05 -22.96 12.74
N ASN A 633 3.02 -23.37 11.98
CA ASN A 633 2.89 -24.76 11.53
C ASN A 633 3.99 -25.16 10.54
N MET A 634 4.27 -24.28 9.57
CA MET A 634 5.26 -24.51 8.52
C MET A 634 6.66 -24.68 9.10
N TRP A 635 7.08 -23.84 10.05
CA TRP A 635 8.38 -24.00 10.71
C TRP A 635 8.48 -25.28 11.52
N SER A 636 7.42 -25.65 12.25
CA SER A 636 7.34 -26.93 12.98
C SER A 636 7.50 -28.13 12.04
N ASP A 637 6.84 -28.11 10.89
CA ASP A 637 6.86 -29.21 9.93
C ASP A 637 8.18 -29.26 9.16
N ALA A 638 8.77 -28.11 8.84
CA ALA A 638 10.13 -28.01 8.30
C ALA A 638 11.14 -28.66 9.24
N MET A 639 11.05 -28.41 10.56
CA MET A 639 11.96 -29.04 11.52
C MET A 639 11.91 -30.57 11.48
N LYS A 640 10.70 -31.14 11.37
CA LYS A 640 10.52 -32.59 11.27
C LYS A 640 11.01 -33.15 9.93
N ALA A 641 10.69 -32.48 8.82
CA ALA A 641 10.99 -32.96 7.47
C ALA A 641 12.50 -33.00 7.19
N PHE A 642 13.25 -32.03 7.75
CA PHE A 642 14.68 -31.90 7.55
C PHE A 642 15.53 -32.45 8.71
N GLY A 643 14.91 -33.11 9.71
CA GLY A 643 15.64 -33.77 10.80
C GLY A 643 16.36 -32.81 11.75
N LEU A 644 15.76 -31.64 11.96
CA LEU A 644 16.29 -30.54 12.77
C LEU A 644 15.87 -30.72 14.23
N GLU A 645 16.85 -30.78 15.16
CA GLU A 645 16.58 -30.99 16.58
C GLU A 645 16.81 -29.73 17.42
N LEU A 646 15.84 -29.40 18.29
CA LEU A 646 16.00 -28.38 19.32
C LEU A 646 16.96 -28.85 20.41
N ASN A 647 17.98 -28.03 20.73
CA ASN A 647 19.04 -28.38 21.68
C ASN A 647 18.50 -28.52 23.12
N LYS A 648 18.43 -29.76 23.65
CA LYS A 648 17.83 -30.11 24.96
C LYS A 648 18.76 -30.03 26.18
N ASN A 649 20.01 -29.57 26.03
CA ASN A 649 20.99 -29.55 27.13
C ASN A 649 20.87 -28.35 28.10
N MET A 650 19.72 -27.66 28.13
CA MET A 650 19.52 -26.46 28.97
C MET A 650 19.16 -26.72 30.45
N GLU A 651 19.01 -27.97 30.93
CA GLU A 651 18.47 -28.22 32.29
C GLU A 651 19.48 -28.64 33.38
N LYS A 652 20.76 -28.83 33.09
CA LYS A 652 21.74 -29.32 34.07
C LYS A 652 22.96 -28.42 34.18
N GLU A 653 22.90 -27.42 35.06
CA GLU A 653 24.04 -26.92 35.86
C GLU A 653 23.59 -25.80 36.80
N ARG A 654 22.98 -26.18 37.94
CA ARG A 654 22.68 -25.23 39.02
C ARG A 654 23.89 -25.14 39.97
N SER A 655 24.49 -23.96 40.04
CA SER A 655 25.26 -23.50 41.20
C SER A 655 24.61 -22.24 41.77
N THR A 656 24.60 -22.13 43.09
CA THR A 656 23.57 -21.50 43.93
C THR A 656 23.78 -20.04 44.32
N LEU A 657 24.56 -19.28 43.54
CA LEU A 657 24.43 -17.83 43.44
C LEU A 657 25.24 -17.35 42.22
N SER A 658 24.59 -16.83 41.19
CA SER A 658 25.27 -16.07 40.13
C SER A 658 24.83 -14.62 40.22
N LEU A 659 25.75 -13.77 40.69
CA LEU A 659 25.60 -12.33 40.60
C LEU A 659 25.97 -11.93 39.18
N GLN A 660 25.01 -11.38 38.44
CA GLN A 660 25.26 -10.93 37.08
C GLN A 660 24.77 -9.51 36.89
N PHE A 661 25.72 -8.63 36.62
CA PHE A 661 25.44 -7.27 36.19
C PHE A 661 24.89 -7.34 34.77
N VAL A 662 23.58 -7.11 34.63
CA VAL A 662 22.98 -6.86 33.33
C VAL A 662 23.34 -5.44 32.94
N SER A 663 24.48 -5.25 32.27
CA SER A 663 24.76 -4.00 31.59
C SER A 663 24.03 -3.99 30.24
N ARG A 664 22.97 -3.18 30.20
CA ARG A 664 22.51 -2.34 29.07
C ARG A 664 21.64 -2.95 27.95
N LEU A 665 20.38 -2.51 27.94
CA LEU A 665 19.65 -1.82 26.85
C LEU A 665 19.45 -2.48 25.47
N GLY A 666 19.97 -3.69 25.22
CA GLY A 666 19.74 -4.42 23.96
C GLY A 666 18.31 -4.97 23.78
N GLY A 667 17.41 -4.67 24.73
CA GLY A 667 16.03 -5.16 24.74
C GLY A 667 15.00 -4.20 24.14
N SER A 668 15.41 -3.02 23.63
CA SER A 668 14.46 -2.07 23.02
C SER A 668 13.76 -2.72 21.82
N PRO A 669 12.42 -2.63 21.71
CA PRO A 669 11.67 -3.15 20.57
C PRO A 669 12.24 -2.69 19.22
N LEU A 670 12.70 -1.44 19.12
CA LEU A 670 13.31 -0.89 17.90
C LEU A 670 14.60 -1.59 17.50
N ALA A 671 15.45 -1.96 18.46
CA ALA A 671 16.68 -2.69 18.16
C ALA A 671 16.39 -4.08 17.58
N ARG A 672 15.32 -4.73 18.05
CA ARG A 672 14.88 -6.03 17.52
C ARG A 672 14.30 -5.91 16.11
N THR A 673 13.50 -4.88 15.84
CA THR A 673 12.90 -4.65 14.50
C THR A 673 13.94 -4.51 13.40
N TYR A 674 15.11 -3.92 13.69
CA TYR A 674 16.19 -3.72 12.72
C TYR A 674 17.30 -4.78 12.80
N GLU A 675 17.10 -5.85 13.58
CA GLU A 675 18.15 -6.86 13.86
C GLU A 675 19.47 -6.24 14.31
N ALA A 676 19.37 -5.12 15.05
CA ALA A 676 20.52 -4.31 15.37
C ALA A 676 21.35 -4.94 16.49
N VAL A 677 22.66 -4.82 16.33
CA VAL A 677 23.66 -5.46 17.18
C VAL A 677 24.57 -4.41 17.79
N TYR A 678 25.16 -4.76 18.94
CA TYR A 678 26.16 -3.90 19.56
C TYR A 678 27.48 -3.98 18.80
N ALA A 679 28.03 -2.82 18.50
CA ALA A 679 29.39 -2.66 17.99
C ALA A 679 30.17 -1.72 18.92
N SER A 680 31.45 -2.04 19.14
CA SER A 680 32.37 -1.16 19.85
C SER A 680 32.99 -0.15 18.90
N ILE A 681 33.05 1.11 19.32
CA ILE A 681 33.84 2.14 18.65
C ILE A 681 35.33 1.81 18.84
N LEU A 682 36.03 1.58 17.74
CA LEU A 682 37.47 1.31 17.73
C LEU A 682 38.28 2.61 17.66
N GLU A 683 37.79 3.56 16.87
CA GLU A 683 38.41 4.85 16.67
C GLU A 683 37.34 5.91 16.38
N ASN A 684 37.51 7.10 16.94
CA ASN A 684 36.73 8.28 16.58
C ASN A 684 37.66 9.50 16.52
N ARG A 685 37.95 9.99 15.30
CA ARG A 685 38.87 11.12 15.08
C ARG A 685 38.24 12.22 14.24
N GLU A 686 38.66 13.46 14.50
CA GLU A 686 38.30 14.61 13.68
C GLU A 686 39.04 14.58 12.34
N LEU A 687 38.32 14.84 11.25
CA LEU A 687 38.89 14.96 9.90
C LEU A 687 39.14 16.40 9.47
N GLN A 688 38.50 17.37 10.12
CA GLN A 688 38.71 18.79 9.84
C GLN A 688 39.79 19.41 10.72
N SER A 689 40.38 20.52 10.27
CA SER A 689 41.34 21.26 11.08
C SER A 689 40.66 21.91 12.30
N SER A 690 41.44 22.21 13.34
CA SER A 690 40.96 22.99 14.50
C SER A 690 40.51 24.42 14.15
N SER A 691 40.87 24.92 12.96
CA SER A 691 40.46 26.22 12.43
C SER A 691 39.16 26.18 11.60
N SER A 692 38.51 25.01 11.52
CA SER A 692 37.22 24.84 10.85
C SER A 692 36.05 25.13 11.79
N ASP A 693 35.02 25.78 11.26
CA ASP A 693 33.77 26.06 11.99
C ASP A 693 32.79 24.87 11.98
N ARG A 694 33.22 23.71 11.48
CA ARG A 694 32.43 22.47 11.36
C ARG A 694 33.26 21.28 11.83
N SER A 695 32.58 20.18 12.11
CA SER A 695 33.21 18.91 12.48
C SER A 695 32.77 17.80 11.52
N THR A 696 33.72 16.96 11.11
CA THR A 696 33.46 15.70 10.41
C THR A 696 34.28 14.60 11.06
N ARG A 697 33.62 13.55 11.55
CA ARG A 697 34.27 12.44 12.24
C ARG A 697 34.53 11.28 11.31
N HIS A 698 35.73 10.71 11.41
CA HIS A 698 36.00 9.35 10.98
C HIS A 698 35.79 8.43 12.17
N ILE A 699 34.94 7.43 12.00
CA ILE A 699 34.58 6.50 13.07
C ILE A 699 34.81 5.08 12.57
N GLU A 700 35.67 4.33 13.24
CA GLU A 700 35.83 2.88 13.04
C GLU A 700 35.01 2.14 14.09
N VAL A 701 34.31 1.09 13.65
CA VAL A 701 33.47 0.24 14.50
C VAL A 701 33.85 -1.21 14.30
N SER A 702 33.84 -1.99 15.39
CA SER A 702 34.04 -3.43 15.32
C SER A 702 32.85 -4.07 14.61
N LEU A 703 33.13 -4.96 13.67
CA LEU A 703 32.08 -5.76 13.07
C LEU A 703 31.76 -6.95 14.01
N PRO A 704 30.49 -7.20 14.33
CA PRO A 704 30.09 -8.37 15.11
C PRO A 704 30.51 -9.67 14.43
N GLU A 705 30.72 -10.71 15.24
CA GLU A 705 31.12 -12.03 14.73
C GLU A 705 30.05 -12.59 13.77
N GLY A 706 30.47 -12.95 12.55
CA GLY A 706 29.60 -13.46 11.49
C GLY A 706 28.99 -12.39 10.56
N ALA A 707 29.02 -11.10 10.93
CA ALA A 707 28.56 -10.05 10.04
C ALA A 707 29.59 -9.76 8.93
N THR A 708 29.11 -9.44 7.72
CA THR A 708 29.94 -9.05 6.56
C THR A 708 29.31 -7.86 5.85
N TYR A 709 30.10 -7.11 5.09
CA TYR A 709 29.64 -5.97 4.28
C TYR A 709 30.43 -5.90 2.97
N LYS A 710 29.93 -5.13 2.01
CA LYS A 710 30.59 -4.79 0.76
C LYS A 710 30.85 -3.30 0.65
N GLU A 711 31.76 -2.93 -0.24
CA GLU A 711 31.93 -1.54 -0.60
C GLU A 711 30.64 -0.95 -1.17
N GLY A 712 30.19 0.17 -0.61
CA GLY A 712 28.94 0.83 -0.99
C GLY A 712 27.73 0.51 -0.12
N ASP A 713 27.83 -0.45 0.80
CA ASP A 713 26.84 -0.68 1.84
C ASP A 713 26.74 0.50 2.83
N HIS A 714 25.64 0.55 3.58
CA HIS A 714 25.40 1.53 4.65
C HIS A 714 25.45 0.87 6.03
N LEU A 715 25.96 1.61 7.01
CA LEU A 715 25.77 1.33 8.43
C LEU A 715 24.54 2.10 8.93
N GLY A 716 23.48 1.39 9.31
CA GLY A 716 22.36 1.94 10.05
C GLY A 716 22.71 2.03 11.54
N VAL A 717 22.68 3.23 12.13
CA VAL A 717 22.93 3.45 13.56
C VAL A 717 21.63 3.83 14.24
N LEU A 718 21.27 3.13 15.33
CA LEU A 718 20.21 3.53 16.23
C LEU A 718 20.79 4.53 17.25
N PRO A 719 20.42 5.82 17.17
CA PRO A 719 21.03 6.83 18.01
C PRO A 719 20.35 6.89 19.39
N VAL A 720 20.87 7.77 20.25
CA VAL A 720 20.29 8.07 21.56
C VAL A 720 19.98 9.55 21.65
N ASN A 721 18.81 9.89 22.21
CA ASN A 721 18.48 11.29 22.48
C ASN A 721 19.47 11.93 23.46
N SER A 722 19.75 13.22 23.27
CA SER A 722 20.65 13.97 24.16
C SER A 722 20.07 14.04 25.58
N GLU A 723 20.92 13.91 26.60
CA GLU A 723 20.53 14.11 28.00
C GLU A 723 19.87 15.49 28.24
N LYS A 724 20.29 16.51 27.49
CA LYS A 724 19.69 17.86 27.54
C LYS A 724 18.19 17.84 27.26
N ASN A 725 17.76 17.19 26.17
CA ASN A 725 16.33 17.09 25.81
C ASN A 725 15.55 16.18 26.76
N ILE A 726 16.17 15.10 27.25
CA ILE A 726 15.53 14.21 28.24
C ILE A 726 15.26 14.97 29.54
N ASN A 727 16.25 15.73 30.04
CA ASN A 727 16.11 16.53 31.25
C ASN A 727 15.05 17.65 31.11
N ARG A 728 14.89 18.23 29.91
CA ARG A 728 13.80 19.17 29.61
C ARG A 728 12.43 18.53 29.79
N ILE A 729 12.23 17.32 29.26
CA ILE A 729 10.99 16.55 29.40
C ILE A 729 10.74 16.21 30.88
N LEU A 730 11.72 15.60 31.56
CA LEU A 730 11.59 15.22 32.97
C LEU A 730 11.23 16.42 33.85
N LYS A 731 11.87 17.57 33.61
CA LYS A 731 11.55 18.83 34.31
C LYS A 731 10.13 19.32 34.00
N ARG A 732 9.69 19.27 32.73
CA ARG A 732 8.36 19.75 32.31
C ARG A 732 7.22 18.98 32.97
N PHE A 733 7.41 17.69 33.19
CA PHE A 733 6.42 16.79 33.80
C PHE A 733 6.65 16.52 35.29
N GLY A 734 7.73 17.05 35.89
CA GLY A 734 8.07 16.82 37.30
C GLY A 734 8.42 15.36 37.63
N LEU A 735 9.02 14.64 36.69
CA LEU A 735 9.33 13.20 36.79
C LEU A 735 10.82 12.98 37.12
N ASN A 736 11.15 11.81 37.69
CA ASN A 736 12.53 11.39 37.91
C ASN A 736 12.93 10.32 36.89
N GLY A 737 14.03 10.53 36.17
CA GLY A 737 14.49 9.60 35.13
C GLY A 737 14.81 8.19 35.63
N LYS A 738 15.05 8.01 36.93
CA LYS A 738 15.32 6.70 37.54
C LYS A 738 14.05 5.91 37.86
N ASP A 739 12.88 6.54 37.80
CA ASP A 739 11.60 5.88 38.09
C ASP A 739 11.37 4.76 37.08
N GLN A 740 10.93 3.61 37.59
CA GLN A 740 10.60 2.43 36.79
C GLN A 740 9.10 2.46 36.47
N VAL A 741 8.76 2.29 35.20
CA VAL A 741 7.38 2.23 34.73
C VAL A 741 7.15 0.93 33.97
N ILE A 742 5.92 0.41 34.06
CA ILE A 742 5.43 -0.66 33.20
C ILE A 742 4.35 -0.03 32.33
N LEU A 743 4.54 -0.11 31.02
CA LEU A 743 3.62 0.47 30.05
C LEU A 743 2.74 -0.64 29.49
N SER A 744 1.42 -0.43 29.46
CA SER A 744 0.47 -1.35 28.83
C SER A 744 -0.33 -0.57 27.80
N ALA A 745 -0.47 -1.09 26.59
CA ALA A 745 -1.25 -0.47 25.54
C ALA A 745 -2.09 -1.50 24.78
N SER A 746 -3.26 -1.08 24.32
CA SER A 746 -4.18 -1.87 23.49
C SER A 746 -4.25 -1.25 22.09
N GLY A 747 -3.20 -1.41 21.27
CA GLY A 747 -3.16 -0.89 19.89
C GLY A 747 -1.78 -1.03 19.21
N ARG A 748 -1.77 -1.19 17.88
CA ARG A 748 -0.55 -1.40 17.06
C ARG A 748 0.34 -0.16 16.88
N SER A 749 -0.13 1.04 17.26
CA SER A 749 0.57 2.31 16.98
C SER A 749 1.77 2.61 17.92
N ILE A 750 2.09 1.71 18.85
CA ILE A 750 3.05 1.96 19.94
C ILE A 750 4.12 0.85 20.04
N ASN A 751 4.34 0.10 18.94
CA ASN A 751 5.28 -1.05 18.91
C ASN A 751 6.76 -0.67 19.17
N HIS A 752 7.10 0.62 19.15
CA HIS A 752 8.45 1.12 19.47
C HIS A 752 8.69 1.33 20.97
N ILE A 753 7.64 1.22 21.80
CA ILE A 753 7.68 1.36 23.26
C ILE A 753 7.77 -0.04 23.90
N PRO A 754 8.63 -0.24 24.91
CA PRO A 754 8.71 -1.50 25.64
C PRO A 754 7.46 -1.68 26.53
N LEU A 755 6.45 -2.39 26.01
CA LEU A 755 5.24 -2.75 26.75
C LEU A 755 5.49 -3.96 27.68
N ASP A 756 4.64 -4.08 28.71
CA ASP A 756 4.53 -5.22 29.64
C ASP A 756 5.85 -5.63 30.33
N SER A 757 6.82 -4.71 30.37
CA SER A 757 8.12 -4.89 31.01
C SER A 757 8.53 -3.61 31.76
N PRO A 758 9.18 -3.73 32.93
CA PRO A 758 9.72 -2.56 33.63
C PRO A 758 10.82 -1.89 32.80
N VAL A 759 10.69 -0.57 32.60
CA VAL A 759 11.70 0.27 31.96
C VAL A 759 11.90 1.56 32.77
N SER A 760 13.12 2.09 32.82
CA SER A 760 13.35 3.41 33.40
C SER A 760 12.84 4.52 32.47
N LEU A 761 12.34 5.63 33.02
CA LEU A 761 11.95 6.78 32.21
C LEU A 761 13.12 7.35 31.39
N LEU A 762 14.34 7.28 31.93
CA LEU A 762 15.56 7.66 31.21
C LEU A 762 15.75 6.80 29.96
N ASP A 763 15.67 5.47 30.08
CA ASP A 763 15.87 4.54 28.97
C ASP A 763 14.75 4.70 27.92
N LEU A 764 13.51 4.80 28.35
CA LEU A 764 12.36 5.02 27.47
C LEU A 764 12.56 6.26 26.58
N LEU A 765 12.88 7.41 27.18
CA LEU A 765 13.09 8.67 26.45
C LEU A 765 14.39 8.69 25.65
N SER A 766 15.37 7.87 26.02
CA SER A 766 16.65 7.75 25.34
C SER A 766 16.55 7.00 24.01
N TYR A 767 15.78 5.90 23.99
CA TYR A 767 15.86 4.90 22.93
C TYR A 767 14.58 4.67 22.13
N SER A 768 13.40 5.11 22.61
CA SER A 768 12.13 4.75 21.97
C SER A 768 11.51 5.85 21.12
N VAL A 769 11.62 7.12 21.51
CA VAL A 769 10.84 8.23 20.94
C VAL A 769 11.69 9.32 20.31
N GLU A 770 11.21 9.97 19.26
CA GLU A 770 11.85 11.12 18.62
C GLU A 770 11.26 12.43 19.18
N VAL A 771 12.14 13.32 19.65
CA VAL A 771 11.75 14.49 20.45
C VAL A 771 12.08 15.82 19.77
N GLN A 772 12.80 15.81 18.64
CA GLN A 772 13.28 17.02 17.94
C GLN A 772 12.60 17.27 16.59
N GLU A 773 11.66 16.43 16.16
CA GLU A 773 10.87 16.70 14.95
C GLU A 773 9.93 17.90 15.14
N ALA A 774 9.66 18.62 14.04
CA ALA A 774 8.75 19.77 14.06
C ALA A 774 7.34 19.31 14.47
N ALA A 775 6.68 20.10 15.31
CA ALA A 775 5.37 19.77 15.86
C ALA A 775 4.35 19.58 14.74
N THR A 776 3.64 18.46 14.74
CA THR A 776 2.59 18.19 13.76
C THR A 776 1.32 18.98 14.11
N ARG A 777 0.47 19.25 13.10
CA ARG A 777 -0.86 19.85 13.35
C ARG A 777 -1.71 19.03 14.32
N ALA A 778 -1.57 17.70 14.33
CA ALA A 778 -2.27 16.83 15.29
C ALA A 778 -1.78 17.07 16.72
N GLN A 779 -0.46 17.16 16.93
CA GLN A 779 0.13 17.49 18.23
C GLN A 779 -0.30 18.88 18.72
N ILE A 780 -0.27 19.89 17.85
CA ILE A 780 -0.69 21.26 18.21
C ILE A 780 -2.18 21.30 18.57
N ARG A 781 -3.05 20.61 17.82
CA ARG A 781 -4.48 20.50 18.16
C ARG A 781 -4.68 19.88 19.54
N GLU A 782 -3.89 18.87 19.91
CA GLU A 782 -4.01 18.33 21.25
C GLU A 782 -3.54 19.29 22.33
N MET A 783 -2.47 20.04 22.10
CA MET A 783 -2.07 21.08 23.03
C MET A 783 -3.16 22.16 23.21
N VAL A 784 -3.87 22.53 22.15
CA VAL A 784 -5.03 23.44 22.22
C VAL A 784 -6.13 22.89 23.14
N THR A 785 -6.43 21.58 23.04
CA THR A 785 -7.42 20.90 23.89
C THR A 785 -7.05 20.98 25.37
N PHE A 786 -5.78 20.75 25.70
CA PHE A 786 -5.27 20.71 27.08
C PHE A 786 -4.81 22.07 27.63
N THR A 787 -5.00 23.18 26.90
CA THR A 787 -4.62 24.52 27.36
C THR A 787 -5.79 25.24 28.02
N ALA A 788 -5.68 25.47 29.34
CA ALA A 788 -6.73 26.13 30.12
C ALA A 788 -6.78 27.67 29.92
N CYS A 789 -5.64 28.28 29.61
CA CYS A 789 -5.50 29.73 29.45
C CYS A 789 -6.04 30.20 28.08
N PRO A 790 -7.13 31.03 28.01
CA PRO A 790 -7.73 31.41 26.74
C PRO A 790 -6.81 32.18 25.77
N PRO A 791 -5.94 33.12 26.22
CA PRO A 791 -4.94 33.74 25.35
C PRO A 791 -3.97 32.74 24.71
N HIS A 792 -3.36 31.85 25.49
CA HIS A 792 -2.43 30.84 24.97
C HIS A 792 -3.12 29.86 24.03
N LYS A 793 -4.38 29.52 24.31
CA LYS A 793 -5.18 28.67 23.43
C LYS A 793 -5.37 29.32 22.05
N LYS A 794 -5.71 30.61 22.00
CA LYS A 794 -5.84 31.36 20.74
C LYS A 794 -4.52 31.44 19.97
N GLU A 795 -3.40 31.65 20.65
CA GLU A 795 -2.08 31.66 20.02
C GLU A 795 -1.73 30.29 19.42
N LEU A 796 -2.02 29.20 20.13
CA LEU A 796 -1.85 27.84 19.61
C LEU A 796 -2.78 27.53 18.42
N GLU A 797 -4.04 27.99 18.46
CA GLU A 797 -4.99 27.84 17.35
C GLU A 797 -4.51 28.58 16.09
N ALA A 798 -3.95 29.80 16.24
CA ALA A 798 -3.40 30.56 15.13
C ALA A 798 -2.21 29.86 14.45
N LEU A 799 -1.44 29.04 15.18
CA LEU A 799 -0.34 28.24 14.60
C LEU A 799 -0.84 27.12 13.68
N LEU A 800 -2.14 26.80 13.66
CA LEU A 800 -2.71 25.78 12.76
C LEU A 800 -3.04 26.32 11.36
N GLU A 801 -3.08 27.64 11.17
CA GLU A 801 -3.34 28.27 9.87
C GLU A 801 -2.21 27.95 8.88
N GLU A 802 -2.54 27.58 7.64
CA GLU A 802 -1.59 27.00 6.67
C GLU A 802 -0.28 27.80 6.52
N GLY A 803 -0.39 29.11 6.25
CA GLY A 803 0.77 30.00 6.08
C GLY A 803 1.55 30.24 7.38
N VAL A 804 0.86 30.31 8.52
CA VAL A 804 1.50 30.51 9.83
C VAL A 804 2.22 29.24 10.27
N TYR A 805 1.60 28.07 10.10
CA TYR A 805 2.21 26.77 10.40
C TYR A 805 3.49 26.56 9.60
N HIS A 806 3.48 26.84 8.29
CA HIS A 806 4.66 26.69 7.45
C HIS A 806 5.82 27.59 7.94
N GLU A 807 5.57 28.88 8.13
CA GLU A 807 6.61 29.85 8.50
C GLU A 807 7.05 29.75 9.96
N GLN A 808 6.15 29.48 10.91
CA GLN A 808 6.44 29.49 12.34
C GLN A 808 6.82 28.12 12.89
N ILE A 809 6.33 27.02 12.30
CA ILE A 809 6.58 25.65 12.80
C ILE A 809 7.54 24.91 11.90
N LEU A 810 7.21 24.71 10.61
CA LEU A 810 8.02 23.87 9.72
C LEU A 810 9.39 24.49 9.43
N LYS A 811 9.43 25.75 8.98
CA LYS A 811 10.66 26.45 8.61
C LYS A 811 11.59 26.70 9.79
N LYS A 812 11.02 26.94 10.98
CA LYS A 812 11.76 27.14 12.24
C LYS A 812 12.04 25.85 12.99
N ARG A 813 11.47 24.72 12.53
CA ARG A 813 11.53 23.39 13.16
C ARG A 813 11.18 23.39 14.65
N ILE A 814 10.11 24.09 15.03
CA ILE A 814 9.66 24.16 16.42
C ILE A 814 9.05 22.81 16.81
N SER A 815 9.59 22.14 17.83
CA SER A 815 9.11 20.84 18.31
C SER A 815 7.93 20.99 19.27
N MET A 816 7.22 19.88 19.51
CA MET A 816 6.14 19.83 20.51
C MET A 816 6.66 20.16 21.92
N LEU A 817 7.90 19.74 22.25
CA LEU A 817 8.55 20.08 23.52
C LEU A 817 8.78 21.58 23.66
N ASP A 818 9.25 22.25 22.59
CA ASP A 818 9.47 23.70 22.59
C ASP A 818 8.15 24.45 22.82
N LEU A 819 7.06 24.00 22.19
CA LEU A 819 5.73 24.59 22.42
C LEU A 819 5.23 24.34 23.85
N LEU A 820 5.49 23.17 24.43
CA LEU A 820 5.05 22.84 25.80
C LEU A 820 5.78 23.64 26.87
N GLU A 821 7.05 23.99 26.62
CA GLU A 821 7.82 24.90 27.47
C GLU A 821 7.34 26.35 27.28
N LYS A 822 7.02 26.76 26.04
CA LYS A 822 6.51 28.11 25.76
C LYS A 822 5.12 28.35 26.38
N TYR A 823 4.23 27.37 26.28
CA TYR A 823 2.84 27.47 26.76
C TYR A 823 2.65 26.63 28.03
N GLU A 824 3.17 27.13 29.16
CA GLU A 824 3.10 26.43 30.46
C GLU A 824 1.66 26.10 30.91
N ALA A 825 0.67 26.86 30.47
CA ALA A 825 -0.76 26.63 30.76
C ALA A 825 -1.37 25.41 30.04
N CYS A 826 -0.60 24.74 29.17
CA CYS A 826 -0.99 23.45 28.58
C CYS A 826 -0.74 22.33 29.62
N GLU A 827 -1.81 21.69 30.09
CA GLU A 827 -1.77 20.65 31.13
C GLU A 827 -1.89 19.24 30.52
N ILE A 828 -1.23 18.99 29.38
CA ILE A 828 -1.19 17.65 28.78
C ILE A 828 -0.51 16.67 29.74
N ARG A 829 -1.04 15.45 29.85
CA ARG A 829 -0.47 14.40 30.71
C ARG A 829 0.71 13.71 30.02
N PHE A 830 1.66 13.18 30.80
CA PHE A 830 2.87 12.56 30.30
C PHE A 830 2.59 11.36 29.38
N GLU A 831 1.59 10.53 29.70
CA GLU A 831 1.24 9.36 28.89
C GLU A 831 0.73 9.78 27.51
N ARG A 832 -0.08 10.85 27.46
CA ARG A 832 -0.59 11.39 26.19
C ARG A 832 0.51 12.09 25.39
N PHE A 833 1.42 12.79 26.06
CA PHE A 833 2.61 13.33 25.42
C PHE A 833 3.43 12.22 24.75
N LEU A 834 3.72 11.14 25.49
CA LEU A 834 4.50 10.00 25.00
C LEU A 834 3.83 9.31 23.80
N GLU A 835 2.51 9.12 23.84
CA GLU A 835 1.72 8.52 22.75
C GLU A 835 1.78 9.34 21.44
N LEU A 836 1.90 10.66 21.54
CA LEU A 836 1.96 11.57 20.39
C LEU A 836 3.36 11.67 19.77
N LEU A 837 4.40 11.13 20.42
CA LEU A 837 5.75 11.17 19.89
C LEU A 837 5.97 10.04 18.87
N PRO A 838 6.60 10.34 17.72
CA PRO A 838 6.98 9.29 16.76
C PRO A 838 8.13 8.44 17.30
N ALA A 839 8.33 7.26 16.70
CA ALA A 839 9.45 6.38 17.01
C ALA A 839 10.80 7.01 16.64
N LEU A 840 11.83 6.74 17.44
CA LEU A 840 13.21 7.15 17.13
C LEU A 840 13.76 6.37 15.92
N LYS A 841 14.10 7.08 14.85
CA LYS A 841 14.53 6.45 13.58
C LYS A 841 16.04 6.15 13.53
N PRO A 842 16.49 5.05 12.91
CA PRO A 842 17.90 4.85 12.61
C PRO A 842 18.41 5.88 11.59
N ARG A 843 19.71 6.19 11.64
CA ARG A 843 20.39 7.05 10.67
C ARG A 843 21.44 6.24 9.92
N TYR A 844 21.43 6.36 8.59
CA TYR A 844 22.31 5.60 7.71
C TYR A 844 23.55 6.40 7.33
N TYR A 845 24.69 5.73 7.29
CA TYR A 845 25.97 6.30 6.90
C TYR A 845 26.64 5.38 5.89
N SER A 846 27.09 5.92 4.75
CA SER A 846 27.82 5.15 3.74
C SER A 846 29.13 4.65 4.34
N ILE A 847 29.38 3.34 4.20
CA ILE A 847 30.58 2.72 4.75
C ILE A 847 31.80 3.21 3.96
N SER A 848 32.78 3.77 4.68
CA SER A 848 33.97 4.41 4.13
C SER A 848 35.24 3.56 4.18
N SER A 849 35.09 2.24 4.25
CA SER A 849 36.17 1.25 4.23
C SER A 849 35.85 0.10 3.29
N SER A 850 36.87 -0.69 2.98
CA SER A 850 36.72 -1.95 2.25
C SER A 850 36.90 -3.16 3.17
N PRO A 851 36.03 -4.19 3.08
CA PRO A 851 36.23 -5.46 3.76
C PRO A 851 37.51 -6.18 3.31
N LEU A 852 38.05 -5.86 2.13
CA LEU A 852 39.30 -6.42 1.61
C LEU A 852 40.53 -5.93 2.40
N VAL A 853 40.44 -4.79 3.09
CA VAL A 853 41.49 -4.29 3.98
C VAL A 853 41.34 -4.89 5.38
N ALA A 854 40.13 -4.90 5.92
CA ALA A 854 39.83 -5.50 7.20
C ALA A 854 38.40 -6.05 7.23
N HIS A 855 38.27 -7.36 7.44
CA HIS A 855 36.98 -8.06 7.41
C HIS A 855 36.19 -7.92 8.71
N ASN A 856 36.83 -7.54 9.82
CA ASN A 856 36.25 -7.50 11.17
C ASN A 856 35.98 -6.09 11.69
N ARG A 857 36.12 -5.07 10.85
CA ARG A 857 35.79 -3.68 11.18
C ARG A 857 35.37 -2.93 9.93
N LEU A 858 34.58 -1.90 10.15
CA LEU A 858 34.20 -0.94 9.12
C LEU A 858 34.38 0.48 9.63
N SER A 859 34.42 1.44 8.71
CA SER A 859 34.46 2.86 9.04
C SER A 859 33.31 3.61 8.42
N ILE A 860 32.89 4.70 9.04
CA ILE A 860 31.93 5.67 8.49
C ILE A 860 32.49 7.08 8.58
N THR A 861 32.00 7.97 7.71
CA THR A 861 32.39 9.38 7.68
C THR A 861 31.19 10.27 8.00
N VAL A 862 31.19 10.90 9.18
CA VAL A 862 30.00 11.55 9.76
C VAL A 862 30.21 13.05 9.83
N GLY A 863 29.45 13.81 9.03
CA GLY A 863 29.35 15.26 9.20
C GLY A 863 28.51 15.60 10.43
N VAL A 864 29.08 16.32 11.40
CA VAL A 864 28.38 16.66 12.65
C VAL A 864 27.44 17.83 12.41
N VAL A 865 26.14 17.60 12.65
CA VAL A 865 25.11 18.65 12.54
C VAL A 865 25.04 19.40 13.85
N ASN A 866 25.71 20.53 13.92
CA ASN A 866 25.69 21.45 15.04
C ASN A 866 25.69 22.88 14.49
N ALA A 867 24.58 23.58 14.66
CA ALA A 867 24.37 24.93 14.12
C ALA A 867 23.39 25.72 15.00
N PRO A 868 23.35 27.07 14.91
CA PRO A 868 22.29 27.84 15.53
C PRO A 868 20.91 27.31 15.15
N ALA A 869 20.01 27.17 16.13
CA ALA A 869 18.68 26.63 15.87
C ALA A 869 17.87 27.56 14.97
N TRP A 870 17.08 27.00 14.04
CA TRP A 870 16.20 27.78 13.17
C TRP A 870 15.09 28.52 13.93
N SER A 871 14.80 28.12 15.16
CA SER A 871 13.93 28.84 16.10
C SER A 871 14.47 30.24 16.46
N GLY A 872 15.79 30.45 16.31
CA GLY A 872 16.51 31.63 16.80
C GLY A 872 17.04 31.47 18.22
N GLU A 873 16.67 30.40 18.93
CA GLU A 873 16.99 30.18 20.34
C GLU A 873 17.88 28.94 20.50
N GLY A 874 19.13 29.17 20.91
CA GLY A 874 20.11 28.12 21.19
C GLY A 874 20.70 27.45 19.94
N THR A 875 21.07 26.18 20.09
CA THR A 875 21.79 25.39 19.09
C THR A 875 20.99 24.14 18.76
N TYR A 876 20.87 23.82 17.48
CA TYR A 876 20.31 22.56 17.00
C TYR A 876 21.41 21.52 16.82
N GLU A 877 21.23 20.37 17.47
CA GLU A 877 22.15 19.26 17.46
C GLU A 877 21.46 18.03 16.84
N GLY A 878 21.91 17.61 15.65
CA GLY A 878 21.38 16.42 15.01
C GLY A 878 21.64 15.17 15.87
N VAL A 879 20.59 14.43 16.20
CA VAL A 879 20.58 13.32 17.17
C VAL A 879 21.73 12.35 16.95
N ALA A 880 21.77 11.67 15.80
CA ALA A 880 22.76 10.63 15.53
C ALA A 880 24.19 11.16 15.38
N SER A 881 24.36 12.29 14.69
CA SER A 881 25.69 12.84 14.42
C SER A 881 26.41 13.34 15.70
N ASN A 882 25.67 13.96 16.64
CA ASN A 882 26.24 14.36 17.92
C ASN A 882 26.38 13.18 18.88
N TYR A 883 25.41 12.25 18.86
CA TYR A 883 25.52 10.98 19.59
C TYR A 883 26.83 10.25 19.26
N LEU A 884 27.15 10.12 17.97
CA LEU A 884 28.37 9.48 17.48
C LEU A 884 29.63 10.32 17.73
N ALA A 885 29.58 11.64 17.53
CA ALA A 885 30.73 12.52 17.76
C ALA A 885 31.19 12.54 19.23
N GLN A 886 30.30 12.23 20.16
CA GLN A 886 30.58 12.16 21.59
C GLN A 886 31.05 10.78 22.06
N ARG A 887 31.04 9.74 21.22
CA ARG A 887 31.53 8.40 21.60
C ARG A 887 33.04 8.34 21.63
N HIS A 888 33.58 7.71 22.65
CA HIS A 888 34.99 7.42 22.81
C HIS A 888 35.32 5.97 22.43
N ASN A 889 36.61 5.67 22.29
CA ASN A 889 37.05 4.30 22.02
C ASN A 889 36.54 3.35 23.13
N LYS A 890 36.04 2.19 22.70
CA LYS A 890 35.35 1.16 23.52
C LYS A 890 33.93 1.51 23.97
N ASP A 891 33.41 2.69 23.63
CA ASP A 891 31.98 2.91 23.77
C ASP A 891 31.22 2.01 22.81
N GLU A 892 30.02 1.61 23.21
CA GLU A 892 29.15 0.76 22.41
C GLU A 892 28.12 1.61 21.67
N ILE A 893 27.82 1.20 20.43
CA ILE A 893 26.71 1.70 19.64
C ILE A 893 25.83 0.54 19.20
N ILE A 894 24.56 0.83 18.90
CA ILE A 894 23.64 -0.13 18.31
C ILE A 894 23.56 0.16 16.82
N CYS A 895 23.88 -0.83 15.98
CA CYS A 895 23.92 -0.67 14.54
C CYS A 895 23.58 -1.95 13.76
N PHE A 896 23.33 -1.81 12.47
CA PHE A 896 23.10 -2.89 11.52
C PHE A 896 23.63 -2.51 10.14
N ILE A 897 23.87 -3.49 9.27
CA ILE A 897 24.32 -3.25 7.89
C ILE A 897 23.11 -3.31 6.97
N ARG A 898 23.08 -2.43 5.98
CA ARG A 898 22.04 -2.40 4.94
C ARG A 898 22.68 -2.20 3.58
N THR A 899 22.31 -3.06 2.63
CA THR A 899 22.66 -2.90 1.22
C THR A 899 21.63 -2.01 0.51
N PRO A 900 22.04 -0.91 -0.13
CA PRO A 900 21.13 -0.03 -0.85
C PRO A 900 20.62 -0.65 -2.15
N GLN A 901 19.42 -0.27 -2.59
CA GLN A 901 18.80 -0.74 -3.84
C GLN A 901 19.44 -0.13 -5.11
N SER A 902 20.34 0.86 -4.98
CA SER A 902 20.90 1.64 -6.09
C SER A 902 22.07 0.98 -6.82
N ASN A 903 22.35 -0.31 -6.57
CA ASN A 903 23.50 -1.05 -7.13
C ASN A 903 24.83 -0.26 -7.00
N PHE A 904 25.04 0.40 -5.86
CA PHE A 904 26.22 1.22 -5.59
C PHE A 904 27.45 0.36 -5.24
N GLU A 905 27.81 -0.59 -6.11
CA GLU A 905 28.93 -1.52 -5.92
C GLU A 905 30.03 -1.28 -6.97
N LEU A 906 31.27 -1.68 -6.69
CA LEU A 906 32.34 -1.65 -7.69
C LEU A 906 32.00 -2.58 -8.89
N PRO A 907 32.47 -2.26 -10.12
CA PRO A 907 32.31 -3.17 -11.25
C PRO A 907 32.98 -4.51 -10.97
N LYS A 908 32.34 -5.61 -11.37
CA LYS A 908 32.89 -6.97 -11.21
C LYS A 908 34.24 -7.13 -11.92
N ASN A 909 34.42 -6.48 -13.07
CA ASN A 909 35.69 -6.42 -13.77
C ASN A 909 36.53 -5.23 -13.27
N PRO A 910 37.68 -5.45 -12.61
CA PRO A 910 38.51 -4.37 -12.10
C PRO A 910 39.13 -3.49 -13.20
N GLU A 911 39.18 -3.97 -14.45
CA GLU A 911 39.63 -3.21 -15.63
C GLU A 911 38.59 -2.19 -16.13
N THR A 912 37.33 -2.27 -15.67
CA THR A 912 36.30 -1.30 -16.04
C THR A 912 36.62 0.08 -15.44
N PRO A 913 36.64 1.16 -16.24
CA PRO A 913 36.86 2.50 -15.70
C PRO A 913 35.72 2.97 -14.78
N ILE A 914 36.06 3.78 -13.77
CA ILE A 914 35.08 4.33 -12.83
C ILE A 914 35.22 5.86 -12.71
N ILE A 915 34.09 6.55 -12.63
CA ILE A 915 33.98 7.99 -12.40
C ILE A 915 33.21 8.18 -11.08
N MET A 916 33.84 8.81 -10.12
CA MET A 916 33.31 9.01 -8.77
C MET A 916 33.15 10.51 -8.52
N VAL A 917 31.95 10.95 -8.15
CA VAL A 917 31.64 12.35 -7.84
C VAL A 917 31.12 12.45 -6.42
N GLY A 918 31.92 13.00 -5.51
CA GLY A 918 31.65 12.93 -4.08
C GLY A 918 32.19 14.10 -3.27
N PRO A 919 31.61 15.30 -3.35
CA PRO A 919 32.02 16.43 -2.52
C PRO A 919 31.64 16.25 -1.05
N GLY A 920 32.46 16.79 -0.16
CA GLY A 920 32.25 16.74 1.29
C GLY A 920 32.18 15.29 1.79
N THR A 921 31.16 14.98 2.60
CA THR A 921 30.96 13.61 3.10
C THR A 921 30.56 12.62 2.01
N GLY A 922 30.25 13.07 0.79
CA GLY A 922 30.09 12.20 -0.40
C GLY A 922 31.34 11.39 -0.75
N ILE A 923 32.50 11.71 -0.17
CA ILE A 923 33.72 10.91 -0.31
C ILE A 923 33.64 9.55 0.39
N ALA A 924 32.68 9.36 1.29
CA ALA A 924 32.61 8.20 2.17
C ALA A 924 32.72 6.86 1.43
N PRO A 925 31.78 6.46 0.55
CA PRO A 925 31.87 5.15 -0.09
C PRO A 925 33.07 5.05 -1.05
N PHE A 926 33.50 6.16 -1.64
CA PHE A 926 34.66 6.19 -2.54
C PHE A 926 35.96 5.89 -1.82
N ARG A 927 36.12 6.27 -0.55
CA ARG A 927 37.26 5.80 0.25
C ARG A 927 37.30 4.27 0.34
N GLY A 928 36.15 3.62 0.51
CA GLY A 928 36.02 2.16 0.45
C GLY A 928 36.42 1.60 -0.92
N PHE A 929 35.92 2.21 -2.01
CA PHE A 929 36.25 1.80 -3.39
C PHE A 929 37.76 1.88 -3.66
N LEU A 930 38.40 2.95 -3.21
CA LEU A 930 39.85 3.14 -3.36
C LEU A 930 40.64 2.15 -2.52
N GLN A 931 40.19 1.85 -1.29
CA GLN A 931 40.80 0.79 -0.49
C GLN A 931 40.76 -0.58 -1.19
N ALA A 932 39.59 -0.95 -1.73
CA ALA A 932 39.42 -2.19 -2.46
C ALA A 932 40.35 -2.27 -3.69
N ARG A 933 40.37 -1.20 -4.49
CA ARG A 933 41.24 -1.09 -5.67
C ARG A 933 42.72 -1.15 -5.30
N ARG A 934 43.13 -0.53 -4.17
CA ARG A 934 44.52 -0.62 -3.69
C ARG A 934 44.92 -2.06 -3.39
N VAL A 935 44.04 -2.83 -2.73
CA VAL A 935 44.26 -4.27 -2.47
C VAL A 935 44.31 -5.07 -3.77
N GLN A 936 43.43 -4.79 -4.74
CA GLN A 936 43.43 -5.43 -6.05
C GLN A 936 44.74 -5.18 -6.81
N LYS A 937 45.24 -3.93 -6.80
CA LYS A 937 46.54 -3.56 -7.39
C LYS A 937 47.70 -4.29 -6.72
N GLN A 938 47.71 -4.37 -5.38
CA GLN A 938 48.72 -5.11 -4.63
C GLN A 938 48.71 -6.62 -4.92
N LYS A 939 47.54 -7.17 -5.28
CA LYS A 939 47.38 -8.56 -5.75
C LYS A 939 47.80 -8.75 -7.22
N GLY A 940 48.29 -7.71 -7.90
CA GLY A 940 48.76 -7.77 -9.28
C GLY A 940 47.65 -7.72 -10.33
N MET A 941 46.43 -7.29 -9.97
CA MET A 941 45.35 -7.10 -10.94
C MET A 941 45.56 -5.82 -11.75
N ASN A 942 45.24 -5.88 -13.04
CA ASN A 942 45.12 -4.68 -13.87
C ASN A 942 43.86 -3.91 -13.47
N LEU A 943 43.97 -2.59 -13.37
CA LEU A 943 42.87 -1.73 -13.00
C LEU A 943 42.52 -0.76 -14.13
N GLY A 944 41.22 -0.53 -14.33
CA GLY A 944 40.71 0.51 -15.22
C GLY A 944 41.03 1.91 -14.71
N GLN A 945 40.84 2.92 -15.54
CA GLN A 945 41.01 4.32 -15.11
C GLN A 945 40.01 4.66 -14.00
N ALA A 946 40.42 5.47 -13.02
CA ALA A 946 39.54 5.93 -11.95
C ALA A 946 39.66 7.45 -11.79
N HIS A 947 38.55 8.16 -11.94
CA HIS A 947 38.49 9.61 -11.77
C HIS A 947 37.68 9.93 -10.52
N LEU A 948 38.24 10.73 -9.61
CA LEU A 948 37.55 11.20 -8.41
C LEU A 948 37.39 12.72 -8.45
N TYR A 949 36.14 13.18 -8.49
CA TYR A 949 35.74 14.57 -8.36
C TYR A 949 35.35 14.85 -6.91
N PHE A 950 36.30 15.42 -6.17
CA PHE A 950 36.13 15.79 -4.77
C PHE A 950 35.96 17.30 -4.61
N GLY A 951 35.14 17.73 -3.66
CA GLY A 951 34.92 19.14 -3.37
C GLY A 951 34.87 19.44 -1.88
N CYS A 952 35.49 20.54 -1.46
CA CYS A 952 35.41 21.04 -0.08
C CYS A 952 35.39 22.58 -0.06
N ARG A 953 35.36 23.21 1.11
CA ARG A 953 35.37 24.68 1.21
C ARG A 953 36.78 25.22 1.04
N HIS A 954 37.74 24.67 1.76
CA HIS A 954 39.09 25.19 1.81
C HIS A 954 40.11 24.05 2.03
N PRO A 955 41.21 24.00 1.27
CA PRO A 955 42.17 22.88 1.29
C PRO A 955 42.80 22.63 2.68
N GLU A 956 42.99 23.69 3.46
CA GLU A 956 43.57 23.60 4.81
C GLU A 956 42.54 23.41 5.94
N LYS A 957 41.23 23.41 5.65
CA LYS A 957 40.19 23.34 6.68
C LYS A 957 39.41 22.04 6.69
N ASP A 958 38.84 21.66 5.53
CA ASP A 958 37.85 20.58 5.43
C ASP A 958 38.14 19.60 4.28
N TYR A 959 39.41 19.46 3.90
CA TYR A 959 39.87 18.47 2.93
C TYR A 959 39.94 17.07 3.58
N LEU A 960 38.81 16.38 3.57
CA LEU A 960 38.64 15.04 4.15
C LEU A 960 39.59 14.04 3.49
N TYR A 961 40.30 13.26 4.32
CA TYR A 961 41.24 12.21 3.88
C TYR A 961 42.36 12.67 2.93
N ARG A 962 42.74 13.96 2.96
CA ARG A 962 43.75 14.57 2.08
C ARG A 962 44.97 13.69 1.82
N THR A 963 45.64 13.23 2.88
CA THR A 963 46.85 12.42 2.75
C THR A 963 46.61 11.08 2.06
N GLU A 964 45.47 10.43 2.30
CA GLU A 964 45.13 9.16 1.64
C GLU A 964 44.90 9.39 0.14
N LEU A 965 44.13 10.42 -0.22
CA LEU A 965 43.78 10.75 -1.60
C LEU A 965 44.99 11.21 -2.43
N GLU A 966 45.85 12.08 -1.87
CA GLU A 966 47.07 12.54 -2.56
C GLU A 966 48.09 11.41 -2.76
N ASN A 967 48.12 10.43 -1.85
CA ASN A 967 48.95 9.23 -2.03
C ASN A 967 48.37 8.31 -3.11
N ASP A 968 47.05 8.11 -3.14
CA ASP A 968 46.39 7.32 -4.18
C ASP A 968 46.60 7.90 -5.58
N GLU A 969 46.60 9.23 -5.71
CA GLU A 969 46.94 9.90 -6.96
C GLU A 969 48.41 9.67 -7.34
N ARG A 970 49.35 9.86 -6.40
CA ARG A 970 50.78 9.63 -6.63
C ARG A 970 51.09 8.19 -7.04
N ASP A 971 50.38 7.24 -6.45
CA ASP A 971 50.51 5.82 -6.74
C ASP A 971 49.79 5.41 -8.04
N GLY A 972 49.14 6.36 -8.73
CA GLY A 972 48.42 6.13 -9.98
C GLY A 972 47.20 5.22 -9.80
N LEU A 973 46.55 5.28 -8.64
CA LEU A 973 45.29 4.57 -8.37
C LEU A 973 44.07 5.37 -8.86
N ILE A 974 44.18 6.70 -8.83
CA ILE A 974 43.17 7.67 -9.26
C ILE A 974 43.78 8.85 -10.00
N SER A 975 42.96 9.54 -10.80
CA SER A 975 43.14 10.95 -11.15
C SER A 975 42.25 11.81 -10.25
N LEU A 976 42.83 12.71 -9.46
CA LEU A 976 42.12 13.45 -8.42
C LEU A 976 41.80 14.87 -8.88
N HIS A 977 40.51 15.20 -8.91
CA HIS A 977 39.98 16.49 -9.34
C HIS A 977 39.38 17.21 -8.13
N THR A 978 40.00 18.31 -7.67
CA THR A 978 39.59 19.00 -6.44
C THR A 978 38.96 20.36 -6.68
N ALA A 979 37.75 20.55 -6.14
CA ALA A 979 37.00 21.81 -6.21
C ALA A 979 36.98 22.51 -4.84
N PHE A 980 37.42 23.77 -4.79
CA PHE A 980 37.39 24.59 -3.56
C PHE A 980 36.35 25.71 -3.67
N SER A 981 35.32 25.63 -2.82
CA SER A 981 34.17 26.54 -2.90
C SER A 981 34.35 27.87 -2.14
N ARG A 982 35.37 27.99 -1.27
CA ARG A 982 35.61 29.16 -0.40
C ARG A 982 37.10 29.51 -0.24
N LEU A 983 37.88 29.40 -1.30
CA LEU A 983 39.27 29.84 -1.31
C LEU A 983 39.35 31.34 -1.65
N GLU A 984 39.94 32.14 -0.76
CA GLU A 984 40.07 33.59 -0.97
C GLU A 984 40.90 33.91 -2.22
N GLY A 985 40.48 34.90 -3.01
CA GLY A 985 41.15 35.29 -4.25
C GLY A 985 40.85 34.39 -5.46
N HIS A 986 40.02 33.35 -5.31
CA HIS A 986 39.61 32.45 -6.39
C HIS A 986 38.08 32.43 -6.57
N PRO A 987 37.55 32.18 -7.78
CA PRO A 987 36.11 32.01 -8.00
C PRO A 987 35.60 30.76 -7.25
N LYS A 988 34.31 30.76 -6.84
CA LYS A 988 33.70 29.59 -6.21
C LYS A 988 33.65 28.42 -7.19
N THR A 989 34.39 27.35 -6.90
CA THR A 989 34.45 26.16 -7.74
C THR A 989 33.74 24.99 -7.08
N TYR A 990 32.88 24.31 -7.84
CA TYR A 990 32.19 23.08 -7.46
C TYR A 990 32.56 21.95 -8.44
N VAL A 991 32.20 20.70 -8.11
CA VAL A 991 32.59 19.51 -8.87
C VAL A 991 32.06 19.54 -10.32
N GLN A 992 30.85 20.07 -10.54
CA GLN A 992 30.28 20.21 -11.89
C GLN A 992 31.10 21.17 -12.78
N HIS A 993 31.78 22.16 -12.21
CA HIS A 993 32.65 23.04 -12.99
C HIS A 993 33.88 22.29 -13.51
N LEU A 994 34.41 21.34 -12.73
CA LEU A 994 35.53 20.48 -13.14
C LEU A 994 35.06 19.45 -14.17
N ILE A 995 33.89 18.85 -13.97
CA ILE A 995 33.25 17.94 -14.93
C ILE A 995 33.06 18.63 -16.28
N LYS A 996 32.59 19.88 -16.29
CA LYS A 996 32.46 20.66 -17.53
C LYS A 996 33.81 20.89 -18.23
N GLN A 997 34.89 21.06 -17.48
CA GLN A 997 36.24 21.19 -18.04
C GLN A 997 36.74 19.87 -18.63
N ASP A 998 36.54 18.75 -17.93
CA ASP A 998 36.97 17.40 -18.37
C ASP A 998 35.94 16.68 -19.26
N ARG A 999 34.91 17.38 -19.73
CA ARG A 999 33.73 16.79 -20.39
C ARG A 999 34.05 15.87 -21.57
N ILE A 1000 35.06 16.19 -22.37
CA ILE A 1000 35.48 15.39 -23.54
C ILE A 1000 35.95 14.00 -23.09
N ASN A 1001 36.82 13.97 -22.07
CA ASN A 1001 37.36 12.73 -21.55
C ASN A 1001 36.28 11.91 -20.81
N LEU A 1002 35.44 12.59 -20.00
CA LEU A 1002 34.38 11.92 -19.24
C LEU A 1002 33.33 11.25 -20.12
N ILE A 1003 32.80 11.97 -21.12
CA ILE A 1003 31.82 11.39 -22.03
C ILE A 1003 32.46 10.25 -22.83
N SER A 1004 33.71 10.40 -23.28
CA SER A 1004 34.42 9.30 -23.94
C SER A 1004 34.58 8.06 -23.06
N LEU A 1005 34.86 8.22 -21.76
CA LEU A 1005 34.91 7.09 -20.82
C LEU A 1005 33.54 6.42 -20.68
N LEU A 1006 32.46 7.20 -20.56
CA LEU A 1006 31.09 6.70 -20.41
C LEU A 1006 30.59 5.99 -21.67
N ASP A 1007 30.94 6.48 -22.85
CA ASP A 1007 30.67 5.80 -24.13
C ASP A 1007 31.37 4.44 -24.22
N ASN A 1008 32.57 4.34 -23.64
CA ASN A 1008 33.38 3.12 -23.60
C ASN A 1008 33.09 2.23 -22.37
N GLY A 1009 31.92 2.36 -21.76
CA GLY A 1009 31.46 1.43 -20.73
C GLY A 1009 31.92 1.77 -19.31
N ALA A 1010 32.45 2.97 -19.04
CA ALA A 1010 32.76 3.37 -17.68
C ALA A 1010 31.50 3.40 -16.79
N HIS A 1011 31.71 3.16 -15.49
CA HIS A 1011 30.65 3.30 -14.49
C HIS A 1011 30.72 4.68 -13.82
N LEU A 1012 29.57 5.33 -13.69
CA LEU A 1012 29.39 6.60 -12.99
C LEU A 1012 28.84 6.36 -11.59
N TYR A 1013 29.40 7.05 -10.60
CA TYR A 1013 28.90 7.04 -9.23
C TYR A 1013 28.80 8.47 -8.71
N ILE A 1014 27.62 8.85 -8.21
CA ILE A 1014 27.41 10.14 -7.54
C ILE A 1014 27.01 9.89 -6.09
N CYS A 1015 27.72 10.53 -5.16
CA CYS A 1015 27.47 10.43 -3.73
C CYS A 1015 27.49 11.81 -3.06
N GLY A 1016 26.55 12.06 -2.13
CA GLY A 1016 26.49 13.34 -1.41
C GLY A 1016 25.11 13.99 -1.43
N ASP A 1017 25.07 15.31 -1.63
CA ASP A 1017 23.84 16.09 -1.59
C ASP A 1017 22.92 15.81 -2.79
N GLY A 1018 21.77 15.20 -2.54
CA GLY A 1018 20.73 14.91 -3.54
C GLY A 1018 19.85 16.11 -3.89
N SER A 1019 19.88 17.19 -3.12
CA SER A 1019 18.98 18.33 -3.32
C SER A 1019 19.49 19.36 -4.33
N LYS A 1020 20.81 19.57 -4.40
CA LYS A 1020 21.43 20.52 -5.32
C LYS A 1020 22.57 19.90 -6.11
N MET A 1021 23.52 19.26 -5.43
CA MET A 1021 24.75 18.78 -6.07
C MET A 1021 24.48 17.71 -7.14
N ALA A 1022 23.69 16.67 -6.83
CA ALA A 1022 23.42 15.62 -7.80
C ALA A 1022 22.67 16.12 -9.05
N PRO A 1023 21.58 16.89 -8.94
CA PRO A 1023 20.94 17.52 -10.10
C PRO A 1023 21.90 18.38 -10.93
N ASP A 1024 22.71 19.24 -10.30
CA ASP A 1024 23.68 20.10 -11.00
C ASP A 1024 24.72 19.28 -11.79
N VAL A 1025 25.13 18.12 -11.25
CA VAL A 1025 26.08 17.22 -11.92
C VAL A 1025 25.40 16.48 -13.07
N GLU A 1026 24.19 15.95 -12.88
CA GLU A 1026 23.41 15.29 -13.93
C GLU A 1026 23.13 16.26 -15.10
N ASP A 1027 22.68 17.48 -14.80
CA ASP A 1027 22.44 18.53 -15.80
C ASP A 1027 23.72 18.87 -16.56
N THR A 1028 24.86 18.96 -15.87
CA THR A 1028 26.15 19.23 -16.51
C THR A 1028 26.62 18.07 -17.39
N LEU A 1029 26.35 16.81 -17.00
CA LEU A 1029 26.64 15.63 -17.81
C LEU A 1029 25.75 15.57 -19.05
N CYS A 1030 24.45 15.87 -18.92
CA CYS A 1030 23.54 15.97 -20.06
C CYS A 1030 24.00 17.08 -21.02
N GLN A 1031 24.32 18.28 -20.51
CA GLN A 1031 24.86 19.37 -21.34
C GLN A 1031 26.15 18.97 -22.05
N ALA A 1032 27.08 18.29 -21.35
CA ALA A 1032 28.30 17.76 -21.95
C ALA A 1032 28.01 16.76 -23.07
N TYR A 1033 27.07 15.85 -22.86
CA TYR A 1033 26.67 14.85 -23.86
C TYR A 1033 26.02 15.50 -25.09
N GLN A 1034 25.15 16.50 -24.88
CA GLN A 1034 24.57 17.31 -25.96
C GLN A 1034 25.63 18.00 -26.80
N GLU A 1035 26.60 18.67 -26.15
CA GLU A 1035 27.68 19.38 -26.83
C GLU A 1035 28.57 18.44 -27.64
N ILE A 1036 28.85 17.23 -27.15
CA ILE A 1036 29.81 16.29 -27.75
C ILE A 1036 29.17 15.45 -28.87
N HIS A 1037 27.92 15.02 -28.71
CA HIS A 1037 27.22 14.19 -29.68
C HIS A 1037 26.26 14.98 -30.59
N GLU A 1038 26.15 16.29 -30.40
CA GLU A 1038 25.25 17.18 -31.16
C GLU A 1038 23.78 16.70 -31.13
N VAL A 1039 23.33 16.22 -29.97
CA VAL A 1039 21.96 15.68 -29.75
C VAL A 1039 21.06 16.65 -28.99
N SER A 1040 19.75 16.40 -29.05
CA SER A 1040 18.76 17.18 -28.29
C SER A 1040 18.84 16.92 -26.78
N GLU A 1041 18.24 17.82 -25.99
CA GLU A 1041 18.16 17.67 -24.52
C GLU A 1041 17.44 16.40 -24.10
N GLN A 1042 16.36 16.06 -24.80
CA GLN A 1042 15.61 14.84 -24.52
C GLN A 1042 16.45 13.59 -24.79
N GLU A 1043 17.26 13.58 -25.86
CA GLU A 1043 18.14 12.46 -26.18
C GLU A 1043 19.27 12.30 -25.16
N ALA A 1044 19.83 13.40 -24.64
CA ALA A 1044 20.83 13.36 -23.58
C ALA A 1044 20.26 12.88 -22.24
N ARG A 1045 19.02 13.25 -21.89
CA ARG A 1045 18.33 12.70 -20.71
C ARG A 1045 18.07 11.21 -20.87
N ASN A 1046 17.55 10.79 -22.03
CA ASN A 1046 17.33 9.37 -22.34
C ASN A 1046 18.65 8.56 -22.34
N TRP A 1047 19.77 9.17 -22.71
CA TRP A 1047 21.09 8.54 -22.59
C TRP A 1047 21.45 8.29 -21.12
N LEU A 1048 21.32 9.29 -20.25
CA LEU A 1048 21.64 9.14 -18.83
C LEU A 1048 20.75 8.10 -18.16
N ASP A 1049 19.45 8.08 -18.49
CA ASP A 1049 18.50 7.05 -18.03
C ASP A 1049 18.96 5.65 -18.47
N ARG A 1050 19.40 5.49 -19.73
CA ARG A 1050 19.91 4.21 -20.24
C ARG A 1050 21.18 3.76 -19.53
N VAL A 1051 22.11 4.67 -19.24
CA VAL A 1051 23.33 4.34 -18.46
C VAL A 1051 22.94 3.84 -17.06
N GLN A 1052 21.86 4.38 -16.48
CA GLN A 1052 21.29 3.90 -15.21
C GLN A 1052 20.63 2.53 -15.34
N ASP A 1053 19.79 2.32 -16.35
CA ASP A 1053 19.09 1.04 -16.62
C ASP A 1053 20.06 -0.10 -16.92
N GLU A 1054 21.20 0.19 -17.56
CA GLU A 1054 22.29 -0.75 -17.79
C GLU A 1054 23.10 -1.09 -16.52
N GLY A 1055 22.77 -0.47 -15.38
CA GLY A 1055 23.48 -0.66 -14.10
C GLY A 1055 24.86 -0.01 -14.07
N ARG A 1056 25.16 0.92 -14.99
CA ARG A 1056 26.44 1.62 -15.08
C ARG A 1056 26.43 2.98 -14.38
N TYR A 1057 25.28 3.45 -13.90
CA TYR A 1057 25.17 4.67 -13.10
C TYR A 1057 24.55 4.37 -11.72
N GLY A 1058 25.37 4.47 -10.67
CA GLY A 1058 24.97 4.33 -9.27
C GLY A 1058 24.83 5.66 -8.55
N LYS A 1059 23.78 5.79 -7.72
CA LYS A 1059 23.55 6.97 -6.87
C LYS A 1059 23.48 6.59 -5.38
N ASP A 1060 24.25 7.30 -4.56
CA ASP A 1060 24.18 7.26 -3.10
C ASP A 1060 24.03 8.68 -2.57
N VAL A 1061 22.85 9.26 -2.77
CA VAL A 1061 22.57 10.67 -2.50
C VAL A 1061 21.54 10.81 -1.37
N TRP A 1062 21.71 11.82 -0.54
CA TRP A 1062 20.81 12.14 0.57
C TRP A 1062 20.51 13.63 0.60
N ALA A 1063 19.32 13.98 1.09
CA ALA A 1063 18.98 15.36 1.40
C ALA A 1063 19.30 15.63 2.87
N GLY A 1064 20.20 16.59 3.13
CA GLY A 1064 20.32 17.22 4.44
C GLY A 1064 19.20 18.24 4.64
N ILE A 1065 18.85 18.53 5.90
CA ILE A 1065 17.98 19.66 6.26
C ILE A 1065 18.71 20.98 6.01
#